data_AF-A0A9E3F8Y7-F1
#
_entry.id   AF-A0A9E3F8Y7-F1
#
_cell.length_a   1.000
_cell.length_b   1.000
_cell.length_c   1.000
_cell.angle_alpha   90.00
_cell.angle_beta   90.00
_cell.angle_gamma   90.00
#
_symmetry.space_group_name_H-M   'P 1'
#
loop_
_entity.id
_entity.type
_entity.pdbx_description
1 polymer ?
#
loop_
_entity_poly.entity_id
_entity_poly.type
_entity_poly.pdbx_seq_one_letter_code
_entity_poly.pdbx_strand_id
1 'polypeptide(L)'
;MRVTRLTAFGASSLTVIAMSATGIAGLAGTPAAAASHKLLHVASGDPTPFLGGQPAIKDFDVRAAVAPSATVKRAVASLGRSINVSYNQFGTPSTLTRANGWLATGLHGSAVTVARSWLSSHRGMYGLSPADLHHLQLVNNQHLAHSPARAVLFRQTFGKYNAGNDGLVTVGVRGGNIASVTSSLVGGAQLNATKPTLSPLQAIFAAARNDGLKVTADKLSLAPKDHTTFTNARIKGIEGTQRTRLVALPTVHGARLAFETDINALGPNPLATISFVDALSGKVLVRHNVVFTLSDGAATPQAATVSDQAAAGSAPAAKKAGPVEFDGTFSPTACGPKVKLVVPPGSVALDAVANADNPIDDIALNLYRGNGVVGSADLVGPEVVTATLSPKAKKGDKFFAQVCPSVAPVEPIVAPYTFHGVYVTSTAHASTSQLNVAYPPQWKYYPDTPKLGPDNDTRTLTCWTRNKHNPAVTKSVKHCQQNAANRASRVPWDVLPNLGVPTFSTQGNNANEAQAWFGSTLTPGEFIHPFDSNRQYTFPFTDEWYKSKCNPTPGPNRWDVDAAATNLFVGHNLFHDFSYRLGYTEKNYNNQVDNFGLTGPAVQNDPEIGDIQSGAVSNAPISVVGGVTGESLPVEGRDNANQVAEQDGVPGITNQYLFQPLAGIIYPPCHDGDYDMGIYGHEYTHEISNRLIAGPDTGIGGAQGGSMGESWSDLDALEFLNVMGYAGKRGERKDSLAAYATGNRKTGIRDFHLSGSPLNYSDMGFDTTGPEVHADGEIWNAIQWYVRHALIKKYNKQFPASNARLQKACALGHFPNRTRAPGFFGCPGNRRWIQYMYDALLLQANGNPTMIDMKNTTLAADRLRTKGMDHRVLADSFAHGGLGQDAHSRGGEDTDPRGGFASAVKKDNAHVKFVVRDAKTNKPVKALVYVGKFEARVTPYASTFHNKKKGPKASHKMVRGHYHFLVQAKGYGERRFGAKYKPGKHYTQIVRVERNFASKHSGATIDGSAGSVRNADLIDDTENTDSGFDAGAGPIAGKAWTVKLHGKHRISSVRVSAEHRPAIDDTDPTDFQARISDLRSFTIQVSKDGEHFKTVKFSGKRFFPGRLPRTVVPNEILRSLHFKTVKARYLRLVVKTNQCTGFKPFQGDTDNDPINNPDCLATDLAHKVTASEFQAYGPDHKKATVQRVRKH
;
A
#
# COMPACT_ATOMS: atom_id res chain seq x y z
N MET A 1 24.05 25.34 44.57
CA MET A 1 25.38 25.96 44.56
C MET A 1 25.91 26.03 43.13
N ARG A 2 26.73 27.05 42.82
CA ARG A 2 27.53 27.16 41.58
C ARG A 2 28.82 26.31 41.72
N VAL A 3 29.70 26.43 40.70
CA VAL A 3 31.14 26.07 40.62
C VAL A 3 31.36 24.66 40.02
N THR A 4 31.74 24.50 38.74
CA THR A 4 33.04 24.70 38.02
C THR A 4 34.17 23.76 38.49
N ARG A 5 35.17 23.30 37.70
CA ARG A 5 35.71 23.67 36.36
C ARG A 5 36.74 22.59 35.90
N LEU A 6 37.08 22.54 34.58
CA LEU A 6 38.38 22.10 33.98
C LEU A 6 38.86 20.63 34.27
N THR A 7 39.83 19.99 33.58
CA THR A 7 40.76 20.37 32.48
C THR A 7 41.05 19.17 31.54
N ALA A 8 41.83 19.38 30.47
CA ALA A 8 42.23 18.40 29.44
C ALA A 8 43.68 17.86 29.62
N PHE A 9 44.27 17.33 28.52
CA PHE A 9 45.57 16.63 28.33
C PHE A 9 45.58 15.13 28.68
N GLY A 10 46.34 14.26 27.99
CA GLY A 10 47.27 14.47 26.86
C GLY A 10 47.64 13.15 26.16
N ALA A 11 48.39 13.20 25.06
CA ALA A 11 48.69 12.06 24.17
C ALA A 11 49.98 11.26 24.54
N SER A 12 50.21 10.16 23.80
CA SER A 12 51.43 9.30 23.62
C SER A 12 51.13 7.82 23.87
N SER A 13 51.74 6.80 23.22
CA SER A 13 52.55 6.70 21.98
C SER A 13 52.59 5.21 21.55
N LEU A 14 53.16 4.89 20.37
CA LEU A 14 53.33 3.53 19.82
C LEU A 14 54.01 2.52 20.77
N THR A 15 53.73 1.21 20.60
CA THR A 15 54.66 0.22 19.99
C THR A 15 53.97 -1.14 19.75
N VAL A 16 54.36 -1.83 18.68
CA VAL A 16 53.86 -3.15 18.23
C VAL A 16 54.81 -4.27 18.68
N ILE A 17 54.28 -5.39 19.18
CA ILE A 17 54.89 -6.73 19.02
C ILE A 17 53.75 -7.70 18.63
N ALA A 18 54.06 -8.68 17.77
CA ALA A 18 53.09 -9.51 17.06
C ALA A 18 53.18 -11.01 17.42
N MET A 19 52.21 -11.78 16.88
CA MET A 19 52.18 -13.26 16.76
C MET A 19 52.03 -14.03 18.08
N SER A 20 51.25 -15.11 18.21
CA SER A 20 50.71 -16.11 17.28
C SER A 20 49.62 -16.90 18.01
N ALA A 21 48.84 -17.72 17.29
CA ALA A 21 47.68 -18.44 17.83
C ALA A 21 47.82 -19.96 17.76
N THR A 22 47.30 -20.66 18.76
CA THR A 22 46.75 -22.06 18.81
C THR A 22 46.57 -22.42 20.31
N GLY A 23 45.57 -23.17 20.78
CA GLY A 23 44.34 -23.68 20.17
C GLY A 23 43.59 -24.62 21.14
N ILE A 24 42.33 -24.94 20.81
CA ILE A 24 41.53 -26.08 21.32
C ILE A 24 40.93 -25.96 22.75
N ALA A 25 39.75 -26.59 22.94
CA ALA A 25 38.78 -26.40 24.03
C ALA A 25 38.83 -27.47 25.13
N GLY A 26 38.18 -27.22 26.29
CA GLY A 26 38.06 -28.22 27.37
C GLY A 26 37.38 -27.80 28.68
N LEU A 27 36.05 -27.57 28.64
CA LEU A 27 35.01 -27.83 29.68
C LEU A 27 35.25 -27.67 31.22
N ALA A 28 34.21 -27.07 31.84
CA ALA A 28 33.62 -27.30 33.18
C ALA A 28 34.16 -26.54 34.43
N GLY A 29 33.25 -25.87 35.16
CA GLY A 29 33.50 -25.30 36.51
C GLY A 29 32.64 -24.05 36.87
N THR A 30 31.48 -24.26 37.52
CA THR A 30 30.52 -23.27 38.06
C THR A 30 30.99 -22.58 39.38
N PRO A 31 30.26 -21.63 40.03
CA PRO A 31 29.28 -20.61 39.56
C PRO A 31 29.41 -19.18 40.19
N ALA A 32 28.66 -18.23 39.61
CA ALA A 32 27.93 -17.09 40.24
C ALA A 32 28.61 -16.04 41.17
N ALA A 33 28.60 -14.78 40.72
CA ALA A 33 28.23 -13.61 41.52
C ALA A 33 27.65 -12.49 40.61
N ALA A 34 26.60 -11.78 41.03
CA ALA A 34 25.85 -10.84 40.19
C ALA A 34 26.23 -9.36 40.43
N ALA A 35 26.25 -8.54 39.37
CA ALA A 35 26.36 -7.08 39.48
C ALA A 35 25.59 -6.32 38.36
N SER A 36 24.31 -6.07 38.60
CA SER A 36 23.54 -4.89 38.14
C SER A 36 23.81 -4.28 36.74
N HIS A 37 23.04 -4.69 35.73
CA HIS A 37 22.94 -3.97 34.45
C HIS A 37 22.08 -2.70 34.56
N LYS A 38 22.57 -1.60 33.99
CA LYS A 38 21.74 -0.44 33.62
C LYS A 38 20.97 -0.77 32.34
N LEU A 39 19.67 -0.45 32.31
CA LEU A 39 18.83 -0.58 31.12
C LEU A 39 19.32 0.31 29.97
N LEU A 40 19.84 -0.30 28.92
CA LEU A 40 19.82 0.26 27.57
C LEU A 40 18.41 0.01 26.98
N HIS A 41 17.83 1.02 26.34
CA HIS A 41 16.68 0.80 25.45
C HIS A 41 17.21 0.17 24.16
N VAL A 42 16.76 -1.05 23.88
CA VAL A 42 16.94 -1.69 22.57
C VAL A 42 15.75 -1.29 21.71
N ALA A 43 15.98 -1.06 20.41
CA ALA A 43 14.91 -0.81 19.45
C ALA A 43 14.00 -2.05 19.36
N SER A 44 12.71 -1.83 19.13
CA SER A 44 11.75 -2.91 18.86
C SER A 44 12.19 -3.72 17.64
N GLY A 45 12.29 -5.04 17.78
CA GLY A 45 12.51 -5.94 16.66
C GLY A 45 11.31 -5.92 15.71
N ASP A 46 11.59 -6.00 14.41
CA ASP A 46 10.56 -6.03 13.39
C ASP A 46 9.92 -7.42 13.32
N PRO A 47 8.59 -7.51 13.33
CA PRO A 47 7.89 -8.74 13.09
C PRO A 47 7.76 -9.04 11.58
N THR A 48 7.65 -10.33 11.26
CA THR A 48 7.83 -10.88 9.90
C THR A 48 6.62 -10.66 8.98
N PRO A 49 6.84 -10.70 7.65
CA PRO A 49 5.78 -10.45 6.68
C PRO A 49 4.55 -11.33 6.83
N PHE A 50 3.37 -10.77 6.53
CA PHE A 50 2.29 -11.57 5.98
C PHE A 50 2.83 -12.29 4.72
N LEU A 51 2.54 -13.58 4.60
CA LEU A 51 3.07 -14.46 3.54
C LEU A 51 4.60 -14.49 3.35
N GLY A 52 5.42 -14.08 4.31
CA GLY A 52 6.83 -14.53 4.41
C GLY A 52 7.71 -14.35 3.17
N GLY A 53 7.61 -13.23 2.44
CA GLY A 53 8.61 -12.88 1.43
C GLY A 53 10.02 -12.74 2.04
N GLN A 54 11.05 -12.60 1.18
CA GLN A 54 12.37 -12.13 1.63
C GLN A 54 12.19 -10.89 2.53
N PRO A 55 13.07 -10.66 3.53
CA PRO A 55 13.05 -9.40 4.27
C PRO A 55 13.21 -8.23 3.29
N ALA A 56 12.07 -7.58 2.97
CA ALA A 56 11.98 -6.45 2.06
C ALA A 56 13.09 -5.46 2.42
N ILE A 57 13.82 -4.96 1.43
CA ILE A 57 14.96 -4.09 1.72
C ILE A 57 14.44 -2.82 2.41
N LYS A 58 14.68 -2.71 3.71
CA LYS A 58 13.97 -1.72 4.52
C LYS A 58 14.38 -0.30 4.17
N ASP A 59 13.40 0.59 4.20
CA ASP A 59 13.61 2.03 4.34
C ASP A 59 14.61 2.27 5.47
N PHE A 60 15.52 3.22 5.25
CA PHE A 60 16.29 3.76 6.36
C PHE A 60 16.67 5.22 6.13
N ASP A 61 16.77 5.96 7.23
CA ASP A 61 17.28 7.32 7.25
C ASP A 61 18.34 7.41 8.37
N VAL A 62 19.62 7.57 8.01
CA VAL A 62 20.69 7.77 9.01
C VAL A 62 20.89 9.25 9.36
N ARG A 63 20.05 10.16 8.85
CA ARG A 63 20.10 11.57 9.23
C ARG A 63 19.57 11.73 10.66
N ALA A 64 20.26 12.54 11.45
CA ALA A 64 19.85 12.79 12.82
C ALA A 64 18.60 13.68 12.88
N ALA A 65 17.63 13.33 13.73
CA ALA A 65 16.48 14.17 14.03
C ALA A 65 16.77 15.13 15.21
N VAL A 66 16.18 16.33 15.18
CA VAL A 66 16.26 17.33 16.26
C VAL A 66 14.89 17.80 16.71
N ALA A 67 14.73 17.96 18.03
CA ALA A 67 13.49 18.48 18.59
C ALA A 67 13.32 19.98 18.28
N PRO A 68 12.08 20.47 18.07
CA PRO A 68 11.80 21.88 17.79
C PRO A 68 12.34 22.82 18.87
N SER A 69 13.07 23.84 18.43
CA SER A 69 13.73 24.81 19.32
C SER A 69 12.75 25.66 20.11
N ALA A 70 13.20 26.27 21.21
CA ALA A 70 12.38 27.19 21.99
C ALA A 70 11.91 28.41 21.17
N THR A 71 12.68 28.85 20.18
CA THR A 71 12.30 29.94 19.27
C THR A 71 11.21 29.51 18.31
N VAL A 72 11.33 28.33 17.67
CA VAL A 72 10.28 27.77 16.81
C VAL A 72 8.98 27.59 17.60
N LYS A 73 9.04 26.99 18.80
CA LYS A 73 7.86 26.81 19.68
C LYS A 73 7.18 28.13 20.04
N ARG A 74 7.94 29.19 20.34
CA ARG A 74 7.39 30.54 20.59
C ARG A 74 6.75 31.15 19.33
N ALA A 75 7.40 31.00 18.18
CA ALA A 75 6.87 31.50 16.91
C ALA A 75 5.56 30.81 16.52
N VAL A 76 5.46 29.48 16.66
CA VAL A 76 4.19 28.74 16.47
C VAL A 76 3.13 29.18 17.47
N ALA A 77 3.49 29.38 18.74
CA ALA A 77 2.54 29.86 19.76
C ALA A 77 1.98 31.27 19.46
N SER A 78 2.70 32.11 18.71
CA SER A 78 2.24 33.45 18.33
C SER A 78 1.05 33.45 17.35
N LEU A 79 0.81 32.34 16.63
CA LEU A 79 -0.36 32.11 15.77
C LEU A 79 -1.69 31.96 16.55
N GLY A 80 -1.62 32.02 17.88
CA GLY A 80 -2.73 32.01 18.81
C GLY A 80 -3.18 30.61 19.24
N ARG A 81 -4.34 30.56 19.90
CA ARG A 81 -4.91 29.31 20.45
C ARG A 81 -5.48 28.41 19.34
N SER A 82 -5.58 27.12 19.66
CA SER A 82 -6.19 26.08 18.81
C SER A 82 -5.49 25.84 17.46
N ILE A 83 -4.18 26.11 17.41
CA ILE A 83 -3.28 25.64 16.36
C ILE A 83 -2.96 24.17 16.63
N ASN A 84 -3.10 23.34 15.58
CA ASN A 84 -2.57 21.99 15.56
C ASN A 84 -1.22 22.07 14.84
N VAL A 85 -0.16 21.57 15.48
CA VAL A 85 1.19 21.54 14.94
C VAL A 85 1.82 20.16 15.20
N SER A 86 2.38 19.57 14.15
CA SER A 86 3.42 18.55 14.22
C SER A 86 4.74 19.15 13.75
N TYR A 87 5.85 18.45 13.98
CA TYR A 87 7.19 18.90 13.60
C TYR A 87 7.89 17.79 12.82
N ASN A 88 8.64 18.15 11.79
CA ASN A 88 9.46 17.21 11.04
C ASN A 88 10.78 16.92 11.80
N GLN A 89 11.59 16.02 11.25
CA GLN A 89 12.88 15.64 11.81
C GLN A 89 13.88 16.81 11.96
N PHE A 90 13.70 17.92 11.23
CA PHE A 90 14.55 19.12 11.35
C PHE A 90 14.09 20.10 12.44
N GLY A 91 13.05 19.73 13.21
CA GLY A 91 12.51 20.57 14.28
C GLY A 91 11.75 21.81 13.79
N THR A 92 11.37 21.87 12.51
CA THR A 92 10.47 22.89 11.95
C THR A 92 9.05 22.32 11.84
N PRO A 93 7.99 23.15 11.70
CA PRO A 93 6.62 22.64 11.61
C PRO A 93 6.43 21.73 10.39
N SER A 94 5.96 20.50 10.61
CA SER A 94 5.55 19.58 9.55
C SER A 94 4.15 19.94 9.07
N THR A 95 3.11 19.58 9.82
CA THR A 95 1.73 20.00 9.54
C THR A 95 1.30 21.11 10.48
N LEU A 96 0.87 22.24 9.90
CA LEU A 96 0.29 23.38 10.60
C LEU A 96 -1.14 23.60 10.12
N THR A 97 -2.11 23.50 11.03
CA THR A 97 -3.54 23.78 10.75
C THR A 97 -4.21 24.44 11.96
N ARG A 98 -5.44 24.95 11.81
CA ARG A 98 -6.26 25.39 12.94
C ARG A 98 -7.39 24.38 13.20
N ALA A 99 -7.61 24.00 14.46
CA ALA A 99 -8.62 23.01 14.84
C ALA A 99 -10.05 23.39 14.42
N ASN A 100 -10.32 24.68 14.17
CA ASN A 100 -11.47 25.20 13.42
C ASN A 100 -11.13 26.61 12.89
N GLY A 101 -11.51 26.91 11.64
CA GLY A 101 -11.25 28.22 11.00
C GLY A 101 -10.06 28.21 10.04
N TRP A 102 -9.48 29.39 9.79
CA TRP A 102 -8.33 29.61 8.91
C TRP A 102 -7.07 29.90 9.73
N LEU A 103 -5.88 29.62 9.20
CA LEU A 103 -4.61 30.08 9.76
C LEU A 103 -4.47 31.60 9.63
N ALA A 104 -4.73 32.12 8.43
CA ALA A 104 -4.72 33.54 8.09
C ALA A 104 -5.85 33.89 7.11
N THR A 105 -6.26 35.15 7.10
CA THR A 105 -7.35 35.71 6.28
C THR A 105 -7.02 37.14 5.86
N GLY A 106 -7.60 37.63 4.75
CA GLY A 106 -7.42 39.02 4.31
C GLY A 106 -6.09 39.30 3.59
N LEU A 107 -5.42 38.26 3.07
CA LEU A 107 -4.24 38.41 2.21
C LEU A 107 -4.67 38.78 0.78
N HIS A 108 -3.82 39.46 0.02
CA HIS A 108 -4.13 39.96 -1.31
C HIS A 108 -3.19 39.38 -2.39
N GLY A 109 -3.65 39.38 -3.65
CA GLY A 109 -2.90 38.89 -4.81
C GLY A 109 -3.27 37.47 -5.26
N SER A 110 -2.42 36.87 -6.11
CA SER A 110 -2.58 35.49 -6.57
C SER A 110 -2.32 34.49 -5.44
N ALA A 111 -2.75 33.22 -5.59
CA ALA A 111 -2.50 32.21 -4.56
C ALA A 111 -1.00 32.02 -4.23
N VAL A 112 -0.12 32.11 -5.24
CA VAL A 112 1.34 32.09 -5.07
C VAL A 112 1.81 33.31 -4.26
N THR A 113 1.25 34.49 -4.53
CA THR A 113 1.57 35.73 -3.79
C THR A 113 1.13 35.62 -2.32
N VAL A 114 -0.09 35.12 -2.09
CA VAL A 114 -0.66 34.86 -0.76
C VAL A 114 0.21 33.87 0.03
N ALA A 115 0.63 32.77 -0.62
CA ALA A 115 1.49 31.77 0.00
C ALA A 115 2.89 32.31 0.34
N ARG A 116 3.57 33.00 -0.60
CA ARG A 116 4.89 33.62 -0.35
C ARG A 116 4.81 34.70 0.72
N SER A 117 3.76 35.53 0.73
CA SER A 117 3.54 36.57 1.76
C SER A 117 3.40 35.96 3.17
N TRP A 118 2.65 34.87 3.30
CA TRP A 118 2.54 34.15 4.57
C TRP A 118 3.87 33.52 4.99
N LEU A 119 4.57 32.82 4.10
CA LEU A 119 5.88 32.22 4.39
C LEU A 119 6.90 33.27 4.81
N SER A 120 6.93 34.42 4.13
CA SER A 120 7.81 35.55 4.48
C SER A 120 7.53 36.09 5.88
N SER A 121 6.26 36.33 6.20
CA SER A 121 5.82 36.82 7.51
C SER A 121 6.11 35.84 8.66
N HIS A 122 6.27 34.56 8.36
CA HIS A 122 6.39 33.47 9.34
C HIS A 122 7.72 32.70 9.28
N ARG A 123 8.69 33.20 8.52
CA ARG A 123 9.98 32.52 8.21
C ARG A 123 10.77 32.02 9.42
N GLY A 124 10.63 32.70 10.57
CA GLY A 124 11.25 32.31 11.84
C GLY A 124 10.74 30.97 12.42
N MET A 125 9.57 30.48 12.01
CA MET A 125 9.11 29.13 12.37
C MET A 125 9.90 28.04 11.62
N TYR A 126 10.34 28.33 10.40
CA TYR A 126 11.03 27.40 9.51
C TYR A 126 12.55 27.63 9.50
N GLY A 127 13.06 28.58 10.28
CA GLY A 127 14.49 28.95 10.30
C GLY A 127 14.99 29.55 8.99
N LEU A 128 14.11 30.11 8.15
CA LEU A 128 14.47 30.63 6.83
C LEU A 128 14.95 32.10 6.89
N SER A 129 16.03 32.37 6.17
CA SER A 129 16.49 33.72 5.82
C SER A 129 15.62 34.34 4.70
N PRO A 130 15.72 35.65 4.46
CA PRO A 130 15.08 36.28 3.30
C PRO A 130 15.57 35.71 1.95
N ALA A 131 16.82 35.25 1.88
CA ALA A 131 17.38 34.63 0.67
C ALA A 131 16.76 33.24 0.41
N ASP A 132 16.63 32.41 1.45
CA ASP A 132 16.04 31.06 1.31
C ASP A 132 14.60 31.12 0.78
N LEU A 133 13.82 32.13 1.20
CA LEU A 133 12.46 32.39 0.69
C LEU A 133 12.44 32.81 -0.78
N HIS A 134 13.46 33.54 -1.23
CA HIS A 134 13.65 33.92 -2.63
C HIS A 134 14.03 32.69 -3.48
N HIS A 135 14.79 31.76 -2.90
CA HIS A 135 15.22 30.50 -3.51
C HIS A 135 14.19 29.35 -3.39
N LEU A 136 13.06 29.55 -2.72
CA LEU A 136 11.92 28.63 -2.79
C LEU A 136 11.35 28.63 -4.21
N GLN A 137 11.69 27.63 -5.00
CA GLN A 137 11.16 27.42 -6.34
C GLN A 137 9.68 27.05 -6.25
N LEU A 138 8.85 27.66 -7.09
CA LEU A 138 7.47 27.20 -7.28
C LEU A 138 7.53 25.91 -8.09
N VAL A 139 7.23 24.77 -7.46
CA VAL A 139 7.06 23.50 -8.18
C VAL A 139 5.69 23.49 -8.84
N ASN A 140 4.65 23.83 -8.07
CA ASN A 140 3.30 23.76 -8.58
C ASN A 140 2.32 24.73 -7.89
N ASN A 141 1.30 25.12 -8.63
CA ASN A 141 0.21 25.98 -8.19
C ASN A 141 -1.11 25.29 -8.55
N GLN A 142 -1.41 24.21 -7.84
CA GLN A 142 -2.41 23.20 -8.21
C GLN A 142 -3.83 23.72 -7.94
N HIS A 143 -4.79 23.35 -8.77
CA HIS A 143 -6.21 23.53 -8.45
C HIS A 143 -6.72 22.29 -7.71
N LEU A 144 -7.46 22.48 -6.61
CA LEU A 144 -8.27 21.39 -6.09
C LEU A 144 -9.41 21.11 -7.11
N ALA A 145 -9.66 19.85 -7.46
CA ALA A 145 -10.54 19.49 -8.58
C ALA A 145 -11.93 20.15 -8.44
N HIS A 146 -12.39 20.85 -9.49
CA HIS A 146 -13.66 21.59 -9.50
C HIS A 146 -13.83 22.62 -8.35
N SER A 147 -12.73 23.21 -7.86
CA SER A 147 -12.73 24.16 -6.75
C SER A 147 -11.83 25.39 -7.04
N PRO A 148 -12.18 26.59 -6.50
CA PRO A 148 -11.32 27.77 -6.58
C PRO A 148 -10.18 27.76 -5.55
N ALA A 149 -10.12 26.75 -4.67
CA ALA A 149 -9.01 26.55 -3.75
C ALA A 149 -7.81 25.91 -4.46
N ARG A 150 -6.62 26.12 -3.89
CA ARG A 150 -5.34 25.68 -4.45
C ARG A 150 -4.42 25.09 -3.38
N ALA A 151 -3.61 24.14 -3.81
CA ALA A 151 -2.39 23.72 -3.12
C ALA A 151 -1.21 24.40 -3.84
N VAL A 152 -0.40 25.18 -3.11
CA VAL A 152 0.77 25.86 -3.67
C VAL A 152 2.02 25.23 -3.11
N LEU A 153 2.68 24.41 -3.92
CA LEU A 153 3.87 23.63 -3.57
C LEU A 153 5.15 24.38 -3.97
N PHE A 154 6.04 24.57 -3.00
CA PHE A 154 7.40 25.06 -3.22
C PHE A 154 8.44 24.02 -2.77
N ARG A 155 9.62 24.07 -3.40
CA ARG A 155 10.80 23.25 -3.07
C ARG A 155 11.99 24.14 -2.75
N GLN A 156 12.79 23.77 -1.75
CA GLN A 156 14.07 24.40 -1.45
C GLN A 156 15.08 24.09 -2.56
N THR A 157 15.86 25.12 -2.91
CA THR A 157 17.05 24.97 -3.74
C THR A 157 18.26 25.37 -2.92
N PHE A 158 19.36 24.63 -3.10
CA PHE A 158 20.63 24.86 -2.42
C PHE A 158 21.69 25.12 -3.50
N GLY A 159 21.98 26.40 -3.74
CA GLY A 159 22.69 26.83 -4.93
C GLY A 159 21.86 26.53 -6.18
N LYS A 160 22.38 25.70 -7.09
CA LYS A 160 21.68 25.25 -8.31
C LYS A 160 20.97 23.91 -8.18
N TYR A 161 21.04 23.26 -7.01
CA TYR A 161 20.53 21.90 -6.80
C TYR A 161 19.18 21.93 -6.08
N ASN A 162 18.23 21.17 -6.59
CA ASN A 162 16.94 20.93 -5.94
C ASN A 162 17.11 20.09 -4.68
N ALA A 163 16.29 20.31 -3.66
CA ALA A 163 16.10 19.31 -2.60
C ALA A 163 15.49 18.04 -3.23
N GLY A 164 16.17 16.89 -3.07
CA GLY A 164 15.72 15.60 -3.61
C GLY A 164 14.71 14.90 -2.69
N ASN A 165 15.09 14.72 -1.42
CA ASN A 165 14.20 14.25 -0.37
C ASN A 165 14.06 15.33 0.71
N ASP A 166 12.85 15.53 1.25
CA ASP A 166 12.48 16.68 2.08
C ASP A 166 12.64 18.05 1.37
N GLY A 167 12.55 19.15 2.14
CA GLY A 167 12.74 20.50 1.62
C GLY A 167 11.51 21.11 0.93
N LEU A 168 10.32 20.56 1.16
CA LEU A 168 9.08 20.98 0.52
C LEU A 168 8.14 21.78 1.44
N VAL A 169 7.26 22.58 0.85
CA VAL A 169 6.15 23.22 1.57
C VAL A 169 4.94 23.40 0.67
N THR A 170 3.79 22.89 1.11
CA THR A 170 2.49 23.12 0.46
C THR A 170 1.62 24.04 1.30
N VAL A 171 1.22 25.17 0.72
CA VAL A 171 0.29 26.13 1.33
C VAL A 171 -1.10 25.94 0.73
N GLY A 172 -2.08 25.59 1.57
CA GLY A 172 -3.48 25.46 1.17
C GLY A 172 -4.21 26.80 1.18
N VAL A 173 -4.52 27.33 -0.01
CA VAL A 173 -5.04 28.70 -0.23
C VAL A 173 -6.46 28.71 -0.80
N ARG A 174 -7.32 29.62 -0.32
CA ARG A 174 -8.59 29.98 -1.00
C ARG A 174 -8.83 31.49 -0.96
N GLY A 175 -8.62 32.15 -2.11
CA GLY A 175 -8.59 33.61 -2.16
C GLY A 175 -7.51 34.15 -1.23
N GLY A 176 -7.85 35.16 -0.43
CA GLY A 176 -6.96 35.73 0.59
C GLY A 176 -6.82 34.94 1.89
N ASN A 177 -7.16 33.64 1.93
CA ASN A 177 -7.20 32.86 3.17
C ASN A 177 -6.36 31.58 3.07
N ILE A 178 -5.75 31.18 4.17
CA ILE A 178 -4.88 30.00 4.28
C ILE A 178 -5.47 29.03 5.31
N ALA A 179 -5.63 27.76 4.95
CA ALA A 179 -6.21 26.73 5.84
C ALA A 179 -5.16 25.81 6.46
N SER A 180 -4.13 25.49 5.69
CA SER A 180 -3.04 24.58 6.06
C SER A 180 -1.71 25.08 5.50
N VAL A 181 -0.64 24.71 6.20
CA VAL A 181 0.71 24.65 5.64
C VAL A 181 1.31 23.32 6.07
N THR A 182 1.67 22.47 5.11
CA THR A 182 2.38 21.20 5.35
C THR A 182 3.80 21.33 4.81
N SER A 183 4.78 20.65 5.39
CA SER A 183 6.18 20.92 5.09
C SER A 183 7.19 19.88 5.56
N SER A 184 8.26 19.73 4.78
CA SER A 184 9.51 19.04 5.11
C SER A 184 10.72 20.01 5.10
N LEU A 185 10.49 21.32 5.25
CA LEU A 185 11.53 22.35 5.17
C LEU A 185 12.61 22.22 6.25
N VAL A 186 13.87 22.46 5.86
CA VAL A 186 15.01 22.63 6.77
C VAL A 186 15.41 24.10 6.87
N GLY A 187 15.70 24.56 8.09
CA GLY A 187 16.08 25.96 8.35
C GLY A 187 17.59 26.20 8.31
N GLY A 188 18.01 27.29 7.66
CA GLY A 188 19.40 27.77 7.68
C GLY A 188 20.46 26.85 7.06
N ALA A 189 20.06 25.76 6.42
CA ALA A 189 20.97 24.79 5.82
C ALA A 189 21.73 25.41 4.62
N GLN A 190 23.06 25.32 4.65
CA GLN A 190 23.93 25.63 3.51
C GLN A 190 24.41 24.34 2.86
N LEU A 191 24.74 24.39 1.56
CA LEU A 191 25.26 23.23 0.83
C LEU A 191 26.72 22.98 1.19
N ASN A 192 27.07 21.74 1.53
CA ASN A 192 28.44 21.36 1.94
C ASN A 192 29.48 21.42 0.80
N ALA A 193 29.06 21.23 -0.46
CA ALA A 193 29.94 21.23 -1.62
C ALA A 193 29.18 21.57 -2.92
N THR A 194 29.83 22.24 -3.87
CA THR A 194 29.23 22.67 -5.15
C THR A 194 29.59 21.78 -6.34
N LYS A 195 30.41 20.75 -6.12
CA LYS A 195 30.84 19.75 -7.13
C LYS A 195 30.93 18.38 -6.44
N PRO A 196 30.54 17.28 -7.10
CA PRO A 196 30.72 15.94 -6.56
C PRO A 196 32.20 15.51 -6.65
N THR A 197 32.60 14.58 -5.79
CA THR A 197 33.86 13.83 -5.93
C THR A 197 33.62 12.53 -6.70
N LEU A 198 32.41 11.96 -6.60
CA LEU A 198 32.02 10.74 -7.30
C LEU A 198 31.46 11.00 -8.71
N SER A 199 31.66 10.05 -9.60
CA SER A 199 30.94 9.95 -10.87
C SER A 199 29.54 9.32 -10.68
N PRO A 200 28.60 9.52 -11.63
CA PRO A 200 27.30 8.84 -11.63
C PRO A 200 27.39 7.32 -11.46
N LEU A 201 28.33 6.66 -12.18
CA LEU A 201 28.53 5.22 -12.07
C LEU A 201 29.03 4.79 -10.67
N GLN A 202 29.84 5.61 -10.01
CA GLN A 202 30.28 5.33 -8.64
C GLN A 202 29.14 5.46 -7.62
N ALA A 203 28.17 6.36 -7.84
CA ALA A 203 26.97 6.45 -7.01
C ALA A 203 26.07 5.22 -7.19
N ILE A 204 25.79 4.82 -8.44
CA ILE A 204 25.04 3.60 -8.77
C ILE A 204 25.70 2.36 -8.16
N PHE A 205 27.03 2.23 -8.27
CA PHE A 205 27.78 1.16 -7.64
C PHE A 205 27.66 1.14 -6.10
N ALA A 206 27.63 2.31 -5.47
CA ALA A 206 27.51 2.43 -4.02
C ALA A 206 26.10 2.08 -3.50
N ALA A 207 25.04 2.52 -4.19
CA ALA A 207 23.66 2.16 -3.87
C ALA A 207 23.42 0.66 -4.09
N ALA A 208 23.76 0.12 -5.27
CA ALA A 208 23.63 -1.30 -5.57
C ALA A 208 24.29 -2.21 -4.52
N ARG A 209 25.49 -1.83 -4.04
CA ARG A 209 26.17 -2.56 -2.97
C ARG A 209 25.55 -2.37 -1.58
N ASN A 210 24.93 -1.23 -1.29
CA ASN A 210 24.19 -1.04 -0.04
C ASN A 210 22.93 -1.90 0.00
N ASP A 211 22.37 -2.20 -1.16
CA ASP A 211 21.20 -3.05 -1.35
C ASP A 211 21.58 -4.53 -1.57
N GLY A 212 22.81 -4.92 -1.19
CA GLY A 212 23.24 -6.32 -1.17
C GLY A 212 23.61 -6.93 -2.54
N LEU A 213 23.47 -6.20 -3.64
CA LEU A 213 23.76 -6.70 -4.98
C LEU A 213 25.25 -6.99 -5.18
N LYS A 214 25.56 -8.16 -5.74
CA LYS A 214 26.93 -8.64 -6.01
C LYS A 214 27.50 -8.05 -7.31
N VAL A 215 27.66 -6.73 -7.32
CA VAL A 215 28.14 -5.95 -8.48
C VAL A 215 29.63 -5.65 -8.39
N THR A 216 30.31 -5.64 -9.54
CA THR A 216 31.71 -5.22 -9.71
C THR A 216 31.78 -4.05 -10.70
N ALA A 217 32.78 -3.17 -10.56
CA ALA A 217 32.80 -1.88 -11.29
C ALA A 217 32.92 -2.02 -12.82
N ASP A 218 33.52 -3.11 -13.30
CA ASP A 218 33.63 -3.50 -14.71
C ASP A 218 32.30 -3.88 -15.35
N LYS A 219 31.26 -4.17 -14.55
CA LYS A 219 29.90 -4.48 -15.03
C LYS A 219 29.05 -3.24 -15.28
N LEU A 220 29.47 -2.04 -14.87
CA LEU A 220 28.69 -0.81 -15.04
C LEU A 220 29.04 -0.10 -16.35
N SER A 221 28.02 0.28 -17.12
CA SER A 221 28.15 1.13 -18.30
C SER A 221 27.08 2.21 -18.32
N LEU A 222 27.39 3.39 -18.88
CA LEU A 222 26.38 4.41 -19.15
C LEU A 222 25.40 3.89 -20.22
N ALA A 223 24.13 4.23 -20.04
CA ALA A 223 23.06 3.95 -21.00
C ALA A 223 22.72 5.22 -21.80
N PRO A 224 21.99 5.10 -22.93
CA PRO A 224 21.43 6.26 -23.62
C PRO A 224 20.60 7.14 -22.69
N LYS A 225 20.63 8.45 -22.93
CA LYS A 225 19.81 9.40 -22.20
C LYS A 225 18.37 9.34 -22.71
N ASP A 226 17.40 9.37 -21.80
CA ASP A 226 15.97 9.47 -22.09
C ASP A 226 15.45 10.92 -22.00
N HIS A 227 14.12 11.08 -21.98
CA HIS A 227 13.42 12.35 -21.84
C HIS A 227 13.57 13.01 -20.46
N THR A 228 14.11 12.30 -19.47
CA THR A 228 14.17 12.73 -18.07
C THR A 228 15.39 13.63 -17.76
N THR A 229 15.56 13.94 -16.48
CA THR A 229 16.72 14.68 -15.95
C THR A 229 17.85 13.76 -15.44
N PHE A 230 17.67 12.44 -15.51
CA PHE A 230 18.61 11.47 -14.96
C PHE A 230 19.80 11.19 -15.90
N THR A 231 20.86 10.64 -15.30
CA THR A 231 21.95 9.93 -15.99
C THR A 231 21.68 8.44 -15.86
N ASN A 232 21.57 7.75 -16.98
CA ASN A 232 21.18 6.34 -17.01
C ASN A 232 22.41 5.43 -17.10
N ALA A 233 22.31 4.23 -16.53
CA ALA A 233 23.31 3.19 -16.61
C ALA A 233 22.67 1.79 -16.71
N ARG A 234 23.46 0.82 -17.14
CA ARG A 234 23.15 -0.61 -17.04
C ARG A 234 24.19 -1.31 -16.19
N ILE A 235 23.79 -2.42 -15.56
CA ILE A 235 24.70 -3.34 -14.89
C ILE A 235 24.68 -4.66 -15.69
N LYS A 236 25.82 -5.29 -15.95
CA LYS A 236 25.86 -6.54 -16.74
C LYS A 236 25.36 -7.75 -15.94
N GLY A 237 24.30 -8.40 -16.42
CA GLY A 237 23.51 -9.40 -15.66
C GLY A 237 22.66 -8.77 -14.52
N ILE A 238 22.74 -7.44 -14.48
CA ILE A 238 22.03 -6.36 -13.80
C ILE A 238 20.93 -5.78 -14.65
N GLU A 239 19.98 -6.60 -15.02
CA GLU A 239 18.77 -6.15 -15.68
C GLU A 239 18.11 -5.17 -14.68
N GLY A 240 17.90 -3.88 -14.95
CA GLY A 240 18.07 -3.15 -16.21
C GLY A 240 18.53 -1.69 -16.04
N THR A 241 17.62 -0.73 -16.25
CA THR A 241 17.99 0.70 -16.29
C THR A 241 18.10 1.29 -14.89
N GLN A 242 19.34 1.54 -14.46
CA GLN A 242 19.67 2.27 -13.24
C GLN A 242 19.71 3.76 -13.55
N ARG A 243 19.18 4.62 -12.68
CA ARG A 243 19.11 6.06 -12.91
C ARG A 243 19.80 6.83 -11.80
N THR A 244 20.40 7.99 -12.10
CA THR A 244 20.87 8.88 -11.04
C THR A 244 20.95 10.36 -11.44
N ARG A 245 20.62 11.26 -10.50
CA ARG A 245 20.72 12.72 -10.68
C ARG A 245 21.33 13.39 -9.44
N LEU A 246 22.02 14.52 -9.64
CA LEU A 246 22.57 15.30 -8.52
C LEU A 246 21.49 16.16 -7.86
N VAL A 247 21.35 15.99 -6.55
CA VAL A 247 20.42 16.72 -5.68
C VAL A 247 21.13 17.28 -4.46
N ALA A 248 20.43 18.14 -3.73
CA ALA A 248 20.76 18.46 -2.35
C ALA A 248 19.90 17.60 -1.42
N LEU A 249 20.51 16.99 -0.42
CA LEU A 249 19.84 16.27 0.66
C LEU A 249 19.87 17.11 1.95
N PRO A 250 18.75 17.73 2.35
CA PRO A 250 18.55 18.32 3.69
C PRO A 250 19.04 17.42 4.83
N THR A 251 19.86 17.98 5.73
CA THR A 251 20.20 17.38 7.03
C THR A 251 20.21 18.46 8.12
N VAL A 252 20.13 18.05 9.40
CA VAL A 252 20.23 18.95 10.56
C VAL A 252 21.57 19.69 10.69
N HIS A 253 22.59 19.31 9.91
CA HIS A 253 23.92 19.94 9.90
C HIS A 253 24.20 20.71 8.60
N GLY A 254 23.19 20.94 7.76
CA GLY A 254 23.34 21.55 6.44
C GLY A 254 22.88 20.60 5.33
N ALA A 255 22.74 21.12 4.10
CA ALA A 255 22.40 20.30 2.95
C ALA A 255 23.66 19.59 2.44
N ARG A 256 23.55 18.30 2.14
CA ARG A 256 24.63 17.53 1.51
C ARG A 256 24.40 17.44 0.00
N LEU A 257 25.43 17.68 -0.81
CA LEU A 257 25.38 17.29 -2.21
C LEU A 257 25.33 15.76 -2.27
N ALA A 258 24.30 15.23 -2.92
CA ALA A 258 24.02 13.81 -3.01
C ALA A 258 23.65 13.44 -4.46
N PHE A 259 23.82 12.17 -4.79
CA PHE A 259 23.14 11.54 -5.90
C PHE A 259 21.85 10.93 -5.38
N GLU A 260 20.72 11.31 -5.96
CA GLU A 260 19.51 10.49 -5.95
C GLU A 260 19.76 9.38 -6.98
N THR A 261 19.64 8.14 -6.56
CA THR A 261 20.09 6.96 -7.31
C THR A 261 19.04 5.89 -7.21
N ASP A 262 18.41 5.60 -8.35
CA ASP A 262 17.39 4.58 -8.48
C ASP A 262 18.10 3.29 -8.90
N ILE A 263 18.04 2.27 -8.04
CA ILE A 263 18.57 0.93 -8.30
C ILE A 263 17.40 0.02 -8.58
N ASN A 264 17.36 -0.55 -9.78
CA ASN A 264 16.32 -1.45 -10.24
C ASN A 264 16.98 -2.77 -10.68
N ALA A 265 17.01 -3.77 -9.80
CA ALA A 265 17.80 -4.98 -9.95
C ALA A 265 16.96 -6.25 -9.95
N LEU A 266 17.08 -7.03 -11.02
CA LEU A 266 16.01 -7.89 -11.49
C LEU A 266 16.52 -9.33 -11.70
N GLY A 267 15.73 -10.28 -11.24
CA GLY A 267 16.12 -11.67 -11.00
C GLY A 267 15.30 -12.23 -9.83
N PRO A 268 15.60 -13.44 -9.33
CA PRO A 268 14.73 -14.19 -8.40
C PRO A 268 14.79 -13.72 -6.94
N ASN A 269 15.11 -12.44 -6.72
CA ASN A 269 14.92 -11.65 -5.49
C ASN A 269 14.92 -10.16 -5.93
N PRO A 270 13.88 -9.65 -6.60
CA PRO A 270 13.96 -8.36 -7.26
C PRO A 270 13.92 -7.20 -6.26
N LEU A 271 14.60 -6.10 -6.61
CA LEU A 271 14.86 -4.93 -5.78
C LEU A 271 14.73 -3.57 -6.53
N ALA A 272 13.83 -2.67 -6.09
CA ALA A 272 13.90 -1.22 -6.35
C ALA A 272 14.17 -0.42 -5.10
N THR A 273 15.13 0.51 -5.20
CA THR A 273 15.35 1.51 -4.16
C THR A 273 15.61 2.88 -4.78
N ILE A 274 15.07 3.92 -4.13
CA ILE A 274 15.53 5.31 -4.34
C ILE A 274 16.50 5.62 -3.20
N SER A 275 17.79 5.59 -3.51
CA SER A 275 18.89 5.77 -2.57
C SER A 275 19.54 7.15 -2.72
N PHE A 276 19.78 7.84 -1.59
CA PHE A 276 20.47 9.13 -1.55
C PHE A 276 21.93 8.95 -1.12
N VAL A 277 22.81 8.83 -2.11
CA VAL A 277 24.24 8.59 -1.96
C VAL A 277 24.99 9.90 -1.77
N ASP A 278 25.75 10.06 -0.68
CA ASP A 278 26.59 11.22 -0.44
C ASP A 278 27.64 11.39 -1.56
N ALA A 279 27.57 12.49 -2.31
CA ALA A 279 28.34 12.68 -3.55
C ALA A 279 29.85 12.93 -3.34
N LEU A 280 30.30 12.97 -2.08
CA LEU A 280 31.70 13.13 -1.68
C LEU A 280 32.32 11.84 -1.15
N SER A 281 31.52 11.03 -0.42
CA SER A 281 32.00 9.87 0.34
C SER A 281 31.43 8.51 -0.12
N GLY A 282 30.35 8.50 -0.90
CA GLY A 282 29.71 7.26 -1.37
C GLY A 282 28.87 6.54 -0.32
N LYS A 283 28.69 7.13 0.86
CA LYS A 283 27.80 6.58 1.88
C LYS A 283 26.34 6.86 1.51
N VAL A 284 25.50 5.82 1.47
CA VAL A 284 24.04 5.98 1.40
C VAL A 284 23.52 6.57 2.71
N LEU A 285 22.74 7.64 2.61
CA LEU A 285 22.25 8.44 3.75
C LEU A 285 20.75 8.23 4.03
N VAL A 286 19.99 8.00 2.97
CA VAL A 286 18.56 7.66 2.98
C VAL A 286 18.36 6.61 1.90
N ARG A 287 17.46 5.67 2.15
CA ARG A 287 16.94 4.73 1.16
C ARG A 287 15.45 4.57 1.36
N HIS A 288 14.70 4.61 0.27
CA HIS A 288 13.29 4.26 0.22
C HIS A 288 13.11 3.02 -0.65
N ASN A 289 12.23 2.12 -0.24
CA ASN A 289 11.79 0.96 -1.00
C ASN A 289 10.44 1.29 -1.68
N VAL A 290 10.34 1.13 -3.00
CA VAL A 290 9.33 1.85 -3.82
C VAL A 290 8.30 0.96 -4.51
N VAL A 291 7.95 -0.16 -3.86
CA VAL A 291 6.80 -0.98 -4.25
C VAL A 291 5.94 -1.29 -3.06
N PHE A 292 4.71 -1.61 -3.40
CA PHE A 292 3.61 -1.88 -2.51
C PHE A 292 2.97 -3.15 -3.09
N THR A 293 2.69 -4.17 -2.27
CA THR A 293 2.18 -5.46 -2.76
C THR A 293 1.01 -5.90 -1.90
N LEU A 294 -0.07 -6.38 -2.49
CA LEU A 294 -1.31 -6.73 -1.79
C LEU A 294 -1.19 -7.72 -0.60
N SER A 295 -0.09 -8.47 -0.49
CA SER A 295 0.18 -9.43 0.60
C SER A 295 1.59 -9.46 1.21
N ASP A 296 2.55 -8.64 0.78
CA ASP A 296 3.59 -7.92 1.60
C ASP A 296 4.81 -7.35 0.80
N GLY A 297 5.20 -6.11 1.13
CA GLY A 297 6.54 -5.47 0.99
C GLY A 297 7.53 -5.84 -0.15
N ALA A 298 7.42 -5.18 -1.31
CA ALA A 298 8.49 -4.40 -1.99
C ALA A 298 9.90 -4.98 -2.39
N ALA A 299 10.44 -4.86 -3.63
CA ALA A 299 10.07 -4.04 -4.81
C ALA A 299 10.88 -4.27 -6.11
N THR A 300 10.40 -3.91 -7.34
CA THR A 300 11.13 -3.33 -8.52
C THR A 300 10.26 -3.00 -9.75
N PRO A 301 10.71 -2.11 -10.67
CA PRO A 301 10.26 -1.93 -12.08
C PRO A 301 11.37 -2.14 -13.16
N GLN A 302 11.02 -2.12 -14.47
CA GLN A 302 12.01 -1.94 -15.56
C GLN A 302 11.53 -1.36 -16.93
N ALA A 303 11.59 -0.05 -17.14
CA ALA A 303 11.24 0.57 -18.43
C ALA A 303 12.27 0.37 -19.60
N ALA A 304 11.78 0.49 -20.84
CA ALA A 304 12.53 0.67 -22.11
C ALA A 304 12.04 1.93 -22.91
N THR A 305 12.66 2.28 -24.05
CA THR A 305 12.79 3.69 -24.53
C THR A 305 12.65 3.95 -26.04
N VAL A 306 11.97 5.04 -26.48
CA VAL A 306 12.22 5.78 -27.77
C VAL A 306 11.94 7.31 -27.59
N SER A 307 12.32 8.16 -28.56
CA SER A 307 12.84 9.53 -28.35
C SER A 307 12.14 10.73 -29.04
N ASP A 308 12.26 11.90 -28.39
CA ASP A 308 12.60 13.25 -28.92
C ASP A 308 11.63 14.24 -29.64
N GLN A 309 11.84 15.55 -29.33
CA GLN A 309 11.54 16.79 -30.11
C GLN A 309 10.15 17.50 -30.03
N ALA A 310 9.94 18.19 -28.91
CA ALA A 310 9.55 19.62 -28.77
C ALA A 310 8.81 20.40 -29.90
N ALA A 311 7.69 21.08 -29.53
CA ALA A 311 7.57 22.56 -29.42
C ALA A 311 6.22 23.19 -29.85
N ALA A 312 5.62 23.88 -28.87
CA ALA A 312 4.90 25.16 -28.98
C ALA A 312 3.52 25.28 -29.69
N GLY A 313 2.64 26.03 -29.01
CA GLY A 313 1.73 26.99 -29.66
C GLY A 313 0.41 26.43 -30.19
N SER A 314 -0.70 27.06 -29.78
CA SER A 314 -2.00 26.85 -30.40
C SER A 314 -2.03 27.37 -31.85
N ALA A 315 -1.72 26.50 -32.81
CA ALA A 315 -1.76 26.79 -34.24
C ALA A 315 -3.08 26.32 -34.90
N PRO A 316 -3.52 26.93 -36.02
CA PRO A 316 -4.75 26.53 -36.72
C PRO A 316 -4.62 25.16 -37.40
N ALA A 317 -5.72 24.40 -37.44
CA ALA A 317 -5.74 23.05 -38.01
C ALA A 317 -5.44 23.02 -39.52
N ALA A 318 -4.38 22.30 -39.92
CA ALA A 318 -4.12 21.92 -41.30
C ALA A 318 -4.89 20.63 -41.68
N LYS A 319 -5.24 20.47 -42.97
CA LYS A 319 -5.89 19.25 -43.48
C LYS A 319 -4.90 18.08 -43.51
N LYS A 320 -5.16 17.04 -42.71
CA LYS A 320 -4.44 15.76 -42.73
C LYS A 320 -5.02 14.80 -43.77
N ALA A 321 -4.20 13.86 -44.24
CA ALA A 321 -4.69 12.59 -44.78
C ALA A 321 -5.03 11.65 -43.60
N GLY A 322 -6.00 10.75 -43.79
CA GLY A 322 -6.29 9.71 -42.79
C GLY A 322 -5.21 8.64 -42.74
N PRO A 323 -5.20 7.77 -41.71
CA PRO A 323 -4.35 6.59 -41.68
C PRO A 323 -4.65 5.67 -42.87
N VAL A 324 -3.60 5.07 -43.42
CA VAL A 324 -3.66 4.16 -44.58
C VAL A 324 -3.16 2.80 -44.13
N GLU A 325 -3.98 1.77 -44.35
CA GLU A 325 -3.67 0.38 -44.02
C GLU A 325 -2.64 -0.21 -45.00
N PHE A 326 -1.82 -1.14 -44.51
CA PHE A 326 -0.92 -1.97 -45.30
C PHE A 326 -0.75 -3.34 -44.64
N ASP A 327 -0.53 -4.36 -45.45
CA ASP A 327 -0.46 -5.76 -45.03
C ASP A 327 0.59 -6.52 -45.84
N GLY A 328 0.99 -7.69 -45.36
CA GLY A 328 1.94 -8.54 -46.09
C GLY A 328 2.29 -9.83 -45.34
N THR A 329 3.31 -10.51 -45.87
CA THR A 329 3.87 -11.74 -45.31
C THR A 329 5.32 -11.56 -44.88
N PHE A 330 5.78 -12.39 -43.96
CA PHE A 330 7.18 -12.57 -43.61
C PHE A 330 7.50 -14.07 -43.51
N SER A 331 8.61 -14.44 -42.86
CA SER A 331 8.95 -15.84 -42.56
C SER A 331 9.77 -15.91 -41.27
N PRO A 332 9.87 -17.08 -40.60
CA PRO A 332 10.61 -17.23 -39.34
C PRO A 332 12.09 -16.84 -39.37
N THR A 333 12.70 -16.71 -40.56
CA THR A 333 14.15 -16.48 -40.72
C THR A 333 14.52 -15.39 -41.72
N ALA A 334 13.53 -14.78 -42.41
CA ALA A 334 13.79 -13.78 -43.44
C ALA A 334 12.64 -12.77 -43.58
N CYS A 335 13.02 -11.53 -43.89
CA CYS A 335 12.11 -10.42 -44.11
C CYS A 335 11.14 -10.65 -45.26
N GLY A 336 9.94 -10.10 -45.12
CA GLY A 336 8.92 -10.04 -46.16
C GLY A 336 9.30 -9.19 -47.38
N PRO A 337 8.50 -9.23 -48.45
CA PRO A 337 8.62 -8.30 -49.56
C PRO A 337 8.33 -6.86 -49.11
N LYS A 338 8.97 -5.87 -49.76
CA LYS A 338 8.75 -4.45 -49.47
C LYS A 338 7.38 -3.97 -49.96
N VAL A 339 6.50 -3.61 -49.02
CA VAL A 339 5.17 -3.07 -49.29
C VAL A 339 5.27 -1.58 -49.61
N LYS A 340 4.67 -1.11 -50.70
CA LYS A 340 4.81 0.26 -51.19
C LYS A 340 3.89 1.24 -50.44
N LEU A 341 4.47 2.30 -49.89
CA LEU A 341 3.75 3.37 -49.19
C LEU A 341 3.52 4.58 -50.10
N VAL A 342 2.37 5.24 -49.95
CA VAL A 342 1.98 6.43 -50.72
C VAL A 342 2.20 7.69 -49.88
N VAL A 343 3.39 8.27 -49.99
CA VAL A 343 3.77 9.50 -49.26
C VAL A 343 3.58 10.73 -50.16
N PRO A 344 2.69 11.68 -49.81
CA PRO A 344 2.48 12.89 -50.61
C PRO A 344 3.73 13.80 -50.65
N PRO A 345 4.00 14.46 -51.79
CA PRO A 345 5.03 15.49 -51.87
C PRO A 345 4.76 16.62 -50.87
N GLY A 346 5.79 17.03 -50.14
CA GLY A 346 5.72 18.02 -49.07
C GLY A 346 5.68 17.45 -47.65
N SER A 347 5.47 16.13 -47.49
CA SER A 347 5.46 15.48 -46.16
C SER A 347 6.83 15.58 -45.47
N VAL A 348 6.81 15.89 -44.18
CA VAL A 348 7.98 16.06 -43.29
C VAL A 348 8.14 14.90 -42.29
N ALA A 349 7.12 14.08 -42.09
CA ALA A 349 7.21 12.81 -41.37
C ALA A 349 6.36 11.72 -42.02
N LEU A 350 6.74 10.47 -41.77
CA LEU A 350 6.04 9.24 -42.09
C LEU A 350 6.07 8.38 -40.81
N ASP A 351 4.91 8.14 -40.23
CA ASP A 351 4.79 7.42 -38.97
C ASP A 351 3.97 6.15 -39.24
N ALA A 352 4.44 5.00 -38.77
CA ALA A 352 3.85 3.69 -39.06
C ALA A 352 3.79 2.80 -37.82
N VAL A 353 2.76 1.95 -37.76
CA VAL A 353 2.61 0.87 -36.79
C VAL A 353 2.36 -0.43 -37.55
N ALA A 354 2.97 -1.54 -37.15
CA ALA A 354 2.66 -2.88 -37.65
C ALA A 354 2.63 -3.89 -36.50
N ASN A 355 1.92 -5.01 -36.65
CA ASN A 355 2.01 -6.15 -35.72
C ASN A 355 1.86 -7.44 -36.54
N ALA A 356 2.45 -8.54 -36.07
CA ALA A 356 2.13 -9.86 -36.60
C ALA A 356 0.67 -10.24 -36.31
N ASP A 357 0.06 -11.01 -37.19
CA ASP A 357 -1.32 -11.50 -36.99
C ASP A 357 -1.39 -12.63 -35.95
N ASN A 358 -0.27 -13.34 -35.78
CA ASN A 358 -0.04 -14.18 -34.61
C ASN A 358 0.58 -13.30 -33.49
N PRO A 359 -0.11 -13.07 -32.36
CA PRO A 359 0.39 -12.15 -31.32
C PRO A 359 1.68 -12.64 -30.64
N ILE A 360 2.05 -13.92 -30.78
CA ILE A 360 3.30 -14.45 -30.20
C ILE A 360 4.53 -14.22 -31.09
N ASP A 361 4.33 -13.84 -32.35
CA ASP A 361 5.41 -13.63 -33.32
C ASP A 361 5.98 -12.20 -33.17
N ASP A 362 7.19 -12.12 -32.63
CA ASP A 362 7.94 -10.86 -32.51
C ASP A 362 8.56 -10.43 -33.85
N ILE A 363 8.43 -9.16 -34.22
CA ILE A 363 8.74 -8.64 -35.56
C ILE A 363 9.43 -7.27 -35.54
N ALA A 364 10.21 -6.99 -36.59
CA ALA A 364 10.87 -5.69 -36.81
C ALA A 364 10.29 -4.96 -38.04
N LEU A 365 9.89 -3.69 -37.89
CA LEU A 365 9.37 -2.83 -38.96
C LEU A 365 10.45 -1.88 -39.47
N ASN A 366 10.68 -1.91 -40.78
CA ASN A 366 11.66 -1.07 -41.46
C ASN A 366 10.99 -0.19 -42.52
N LEU A 367 11.15 1.13 -42.40
CA LEU A 367 10.67 2.12 -43.37
C LEU A 367 11.80 2.58 -44.29
N TYR A 368 11.52 2.66 -45.58
CA TYR A 368 12.50 2.99 -46.62
C TYR A 368 12.09 4.20 -47.46
N ARG A 369 13.09 4.96 -47.93
CA ARG A 369 13.00 5.90 -49.06
C ARG A 369 13.99 5.45 -50.14
N GLY A 370 13.46 4.95 -51.26
CA GLY A 370 14.25 4.19 -52.23
C GLY A 370 14.81 2.93 -51.58
N ASN A 371 16.14 2.80 -51.54
CA ASN A 371 16.83 1.69 -50.88
C ASN A 371 17.35 2.03 -49.47
N GLY A 372 17.35 3.31 -49.07
CA GLY A 372 17.82 3.73 -47.75
C GLY A 372 16.73 3.58 -46.69
N VAL A 373 17.08 3.03 -45.53
CA VAL A 373 16.24 3.04 -44.33
C VAL A 373 16.08 4.48 -43.83
N VAL A 374 14.86 4.87 -43.47
CA VAL A 374 14.53 6.20 -42.92
C VAL A 374 13.91 6.15 -41.52
N GLY A 375 13.62 4.95 -41.02
CA GLY A 375 13.22 4.65 -39.65
C GLY A 375 13.05 3.15 -39.49
N SER A 376 13.35 2.62 -38.31
CA SER A 376 13.15 1.22 -37.95
C SER A 376 12.72 1.10 -36.50
N ALA A 377 12.00 0.03 -36.18
CA ALA A 377 11.77 -0.48 -34.83
C ALA A 377 12.12 -1.98 -34.81
N ASP A 378 12.22 -2.50 -33.59
CA ASP A 378 12.36 -3.91 -33.20
C ASP A 378 12.02 -3.93 -31.69
N LEU A 379 10.74 -3.66 -31.41
CA LEU A 379 10.09 -3.62 -30.11
C LEU A 379 9.30 -4.90 -29.92
N VAL A 380 9.18 -5.33 -28.67
CA VAL A 380 8.48 -6.56 -28.36
C VAL A 380 6.97 -6.31 -28.29
N GLY A 381 6.32 -6.35 -29.45
CA GLY A 381 4.89 -6.05 -29.59
C GLY A 381 4.54 -5.28 -30.88
N PRO A 382 3.60 -4.32 -30.83
CA PRO A 382 3.30 -3.50 -31.99
C PRO A 382 4.49 -2.60 -32.33
N GLU A 383 4.93 -2.71 -33.58
CA GLU A 383 6.10 -2.08 -34.12
C GLU A 383 5.87 -0.62 -34.50
N VAL A 384 6.33 0.30 -33.64
CA VAL A 384 6.04 1.73 -33.74
C VAL A 384 7.24 2.51 -34.29
N VAL A 385 7.14 2.99 -35.54
CA VAL A 385 8.22 3.72 -36.23
C VAL A 385 7.80 5.15 -36.58
N THR A 386 8.63 6.12 -36.21
CA THR A 386 8.53 7.54 -36.63
C THR A 386 9.71 7.91 -37.52
N ALA A 387 9.48 8.19 -38.80
CA ALA A 387 10.53 8.57 -39.76
C ALA A 387 10.44 10.06 -40.13
N THR A 388 11.38 10.86 -39.62
CA THR A 388 11.51 12.28 -40.00
C THR A 388 12.10 12.42 -41.41
N LEU A 389 11.34 13.02 -42.32
CA LEU A 389 11.69 13.14 -43.74
C LEU A 389 12.46 14.44 -44.00
N SER A 390 13.79 14.40 -43.80
CA SER A 390 14.70 15.48 -44.17
C SER A 390 15.62 15.06 -45.34
N PRO A 391 15.60 15.76 -46.50
CA PRO A 391 14.64 16.79 -46.89
C PRO A 391 13.24 16.22 -47.15
N LYS A 392 12.21 17.06 -46.99
CA LYS A 392 10.79 16.69 -47.18
C LYS A 392 10.51 15.92 -48.48
N ALA A 393 9.48 15.09 -48.47
CA ALA A 393 9.11 14.23 -49.61
C ALA A 393 8.90 15.05 -50.91
N LYS A 394 9.37 14.51 -52.02
CA LYS A 394 9.32 15.11 -53.37
C LYS A 394 8.47 14.25 -54.30
N LYS A 395 7.94 14.87 -55.36
CA LYS A 395 7.23 14.15 -56.43
C LYS A 395 8.18 13.16 -57.11
N GLY A 396 7.86 11.87 -57.03
CA GLY A 396 8.67 10.79 -57.60
C GLY A 396 9.47 9.97 -56.58
N ASP A 397 9.54 10.39 -55.31
CA ASP A 397 10.08 9.55 -54.24
C ASP A 397 9.28 8.23 -54.13
N LYS A 398 9.98 7.14 -53.85
CA LYS A 398 9.38 5.82 -53.56
C LYS A 398 9.60 5.50 -52.09
N PHE A 399 8.52 5.20 -51.37
CA PHE A 399 8.58 4.79 -49.97
C PHE A 399 8.07 3.36 -49.81
N PHE A 400 8.61 2.63 -48.84
CA PHE A 400 8.23 1.25 -48.56
C PHE A 400 8.25 0.95 -47.06
N ALA A 401 7.40 0.03 -46.62
CA ALA A 401 7.55 -0.69 -45.36
C ALA A 401 8.10 -2.10 -45.65
N GLN A 402 8.79 -2.70 -44.70
CA GLN A 402 9.19 -4.10 -44.71
C GLN A 402 9.13 -4.63 -43.29
N VAL A 403 8.45 -5.75 -43.09
CA VAL A 403 8.47 -6.48 -41.82
C VAL A 403 9.48 -7.61 -41.92
N CYS A 404 10.25 -7.79 -40.85
CA CYS A 404 11.19 -8.87 -40.63
C CYS A 404 10.79 -9.65 -39.38
N PRO A 405 11.20 -10.92 -39.24
CA PRO A 405 11.30 -11.51 -37.89
C PRO A 405 12.21 -10.61 -37.03
N SER A 406 11.88 -10.46 -35.74
CA SER A 406 12.72 -9.76 -34.76
C SER A 406 14.14 -10.35 -34.73
N VAL A 407 15.16 -9.54 -34.40
CA VAL A 407 16.53 -10.07 -34.28
C VAL A 407 16.78 -10.80 -32.95
N ALA A 408 15.86 -10.69 -32.00
CA ALA A 408 15.90 -11.34 -30.69
C ALA A 408 14.49 -11.77 -30.25
N PRO A 409 13.78 -12.61 -31.03
CA PRO A 409 12.38 -12.92 -30.79
C PRO A 409 12.23 -13.68 -29.47
N VAL A 410 11.24 -13.27 -28.67
CA VAL A 410 11.00 -13.85 -27.34
C VAL A 410 10.60 -15.32 -27.43
N GLU A 411 9.76 -15.64 -28.40
CA GLU A 411 9.24 -16.97 -28.67
C GLU A 411 9.55 -17.38 -30.12
N PRO A 412 9.60 -18.68 -30.44
CA PRO A 412 9.76 -19.14 -31.81
C PRO A 412 8.58 -18.68 -32.69
N ILE A 413 8.89 -18.00 -33.79
CA ILE A 413 7.90 -17.52 -34.77
C ILE A 413 7.16 -18.69 -35.42
N VAL A 414 5.82 -18.71 -35.34
CA VAL A 414 4.96 -19.78 -35.87
C VAL A 414 3.79 -19.24 -36.70
N ALA A 415 3.34 -20.01 -37.69
CA ALA A 415 2.32 -19.55 -38.63
C ALA A 415 0.99 -19.14 -37.94
N PRO A 416 0.29 -18.10 -38.43
CA PRO A 416 0.48 -17.43 -39.73
C PRO A 416 1.56 -16.34 -39.76
N TYR A 417 2.48 -16.43 -40.74
CA TYR A 417 3.53 -15.44 -40.99
C TYR A 417 3.00 -14.21 -41.78
N THR A 418 1.90 -13.63 -41.31
CA THR A 418 1.25 -12.45 -41.89
C THR A 418 1.25 -11.31 -40.89
N PHE A 419 1.20 -10.07 -41.39
CA PHE A 419 1.18 -8.87 -40.57
C PHE A 419 0.19 -7.84 -41.11
N HIS A 420 -0.30 -7.02 -40.20
CA HIS A 420 -1.14 -5.86 -40.49
C HIS A 420 -0.54 -4.59 -39.90
N GLY A 421 -0.67 -3.47 -40.60
CA GLY A 421 -0.17 -2.18 -40.15
C GLY A 421 -0.92 -0.99 -40.72
N VAL A 422 -0.64 0.19 -40.17
CA VAL A 422 -1.12 1.49 -40.66
C VAL A 422 0.01 2.49 -40.70
N TYR A 423 -0.07 3.44 -41.64
CA TYR A 423 0.82 4.60 -41.64
C TYR A 423 0.05 5.90 -41.84
N VAL A 424 0.64 6.98 -41.33
CA VAL A 424 0.21 8.36 -41.54
C VAL A 424 1.36 9.18 -42.11
N THR A 425 1.02 10.23 -42.83
CA THR A 425 2.01 11.20 -43.35
C THR A 425 1.59 12.60 -42.95
N SER A 426 2.57 13.41 -42.55
CA SER A 426 2.31 14.74 -41.99
C SER A 426 3.14 15.81 -42.70
N THR A 427 2.59 17.01 -42.80
CA THR A 427 3.29 18.22 -43.27
C THR A 427 3.71 19.15 -42.13
N ALA A 428 3.37 18.77 -40.88
CA ALA A 428 3.79 19.35 -39.60
C ALA A 428 3.51 18.35 -38.47
N HIS A 429 4.20 18.45 -37.33
CA HIS A 429 4.00 17.59 -36.15
C HIS A 429 2.57 17.67 -35.59
N ALA A 430 2.14 16.62 -34.88
CA ALA A 430 0.73 16.19 -34.88
C ALA A 430 -0.26 16.99 -34.02
N SER A 431 -1.55 16.87 -34.39
CA SER A 431 -2.74 17.21 -33.60
C SER A 431 -3.80 16.10 -33.75
N THR A 432 -4.58 15.85 -32.70
CA THR A 432 -5.29 14.58 -32.42
C THR A 432 -6.73 14.47 -32.96
N SER A 433 -7.22 15.45 -33.72
CA SER A 433 -8.67 15.64 -33.90
C SER A 433 -9.39 14.80 -34.97
N GLN A 434 -8.71 13.97 -35.78
CA GLN A 434 -9.34 13.27 -36.93
C GLN A 434 -8.76 11.87 -37.23
N LEU A 435 -8.89 10.93 -36.28
CA LEU A 435 -8.64 9.50 -36.54
C LEU A 435 -9.83 8.86 -37.26
N ASN A 436 -9.70 8.58 -38.56
CA ASN A 436 -10.76 8.05 -39.42
C ASN A 436 -10.47 6.59 -39.83
N VAL A 437 -10.43 5.69 -38.84
CA VAL A 437 -10.20 4.24 -39.01
C VAL A 437 -11.50 3.45 -39.15
N ALA A 438 -11.42 2.25 -39.73
CA ALA A 438 -12.59 1.47 -40.17
C ALA A 438 -13.63 1.21 -39.07
N TYR A 439 -13.22 0.99 -37.82
CA TYR A 439 -14.12 0.74 -36.70
C TYR A 439 -13.61 1.37 -35.38
N PRO A 440 -14.50 1.87 -34.48
CA PRO A 440 -14.12 2.29 -33.13
C PRO A 440 -13.85 1.07 -32.22
N PRO A 441 -12.86 1.15 -31.31
CA PRO A 441 -12.42 0.00 -30.53
C PRO A 441 -13.48 -0.50 -29.56
N GLN A 442 -13.43 -1.81 -29.30
CA GLN A 442 -14.30 -2.54 -28.38
C GLN A 442 -13.46 -3.43 -27.46
N TRP A 443 -13.74 -3.42 -26.16
CA TRP A 443 -13.06 -4.24 -25.16
C TRP A 443 -14.06 -5.01 -24.30
N LYS A 444 -13.79 -6.30 -24.04
CA LYS A 444 -14.63 -7.17 -23.22
C LYS A 444 -13.93 -7.49 -21.89
N TYR A 445 -14.48 -6.96 -20.78
CA TYR A 445 -13.84 -6.98 -19.45
C TYR A 445 -14.85 -7.27 -18.32
N TYR A 446 -14.38 -7.70 -17.15
CA TYR A 446 -15.16 -7.78 -15.92
C TYR A 446 -15.18 -6.42 -15.20
N PRO A 447 -16.35 -5.78 -14.98
CA PRO A 447 -16.42 -4.53 -14.24
C PRO A 447 -16.20 -4.64 -12.72
N ASP A 448 -16.03 -5.85 -12.21
CA ASP A 448 -15.94 -6.20 -10.79
C ASP A 448 -14.97 -7.37 -10.69
N THR A 449 -15.51 -8.59 -10.76
CA THR A 449 -14.76 -9.86 -10.82
C THR A 449 -15.53 -10.88 -11.68
N PRO A 450 -14.93 -12.03 -12.04
CA PRO A 450 -15.66 -13.24 -12.44
C PRO A 450 -16.47 -13.80 -11.26
N LYS A 451 -17.23 -14.90 -11.47
CA LYS A 451 -17.93 -15.57 -10.36
C LYS A 451 -16.93 -16.28 -9.45
N LEU A 452 -17.36 -16.56 -8.23
CA LEU A 452 -16.67 -17.50 -7.34
C LEU A 452 -17.05 -18.93 -7.71
N GLY A 453 -16.07 -19.70 -8.18
CA GLY A 453 -16.29 -20.93 -8.94
C GLY A 453 -16.52 -20.67 -10.43
N PRO A 454 -16.80 -21.72 -11.23
CA PRO A 454 -16.77 -21.63 -12.69
C PRO A 454 -17.58 -20.48 -13.28
N ASP A 455 -16.94 -19.62 -14.08
CA ASP A 455 -17.62 -18.65 -14.92
C ASP A 455 -17.68 -19.11 -16.40
N ASN A 456 -18.73 -18.65 -17.08
CA ASN A 456 -19.00 -18.94 -18.49
C ASN A 456 -18.97 -17.59 -19.26
N ASP A 457 -17.92 -16.81 -19.02
CA ASP A 457 -17.70 -15.46 -19.56
C ASP A 457 -18.88 -14.50 -19.35
N THR A 458 -18.96 -13.92 -18.15
CA THR A 458 -19.91 -12.85 -17.80
C THR A 458 -19.31 -11.44 -17.90
N ARG A 459 -18.31 -11.24 -18.78
CA ARG A 459 -17.72 -9.93 -19.07
C ARG A 459 -18.69 -9.01 -19.81
N THR A 460 -18.44 -7.71 -19.71
CA THR A 460 -19.22 -6.62 -20.30
C THR A 460 -18.46 -5.99 -21.47
N LEU A 461 -19.16 -5.62 -22.54
CA LEU A 461 -18.59 -4.94 -23.71
C LEU A 461 -18.58 -3.41 -23.52
N THR A 462 -17.37 -2.84 -23.43
CA THR A 462 -17.11 -1.38 -23.46
C THR A 462 -16.61 -0.98 -24.83
N CYS A 463 -16.99 0.19 -25.33
CA CYS A 463 -16.54 0.65 -26.65
C CYS A 463 -16.46 2.17 -26.75
N TRP A 464 -15.54 2.66 -27.59
CA TRP A 464 -15.31 4.11 -27.76
C TRP A 464 -16.28 4.71 -28.79
N THR A 465 -17.49 5.07 -28.37
CA THR A 465 -18.57 5.45 -29.28
C THR A 465 -18.95 6.93 -29.21
N ARG A 466 -19.57 7.44 -30.28
CA ARG A 466 -20.10 8.81 -30.33
C ARG A 466 -21.01 9.12 -29.15
N ASN A 467 -20.75 10.23 -28.48
CA ASN A 467 -21.67 10.76 -27.47
C ASN A 467 -21.69 12.30 -27.51
N LYS A 468 -22.63 12.89 -26.76
CA LYS A 468 -22.82 14.35 -26.65
C LYS A 468 -21.60 15.14 -26.15
N HIS A 469 -20.60 14.48 -25.57
CA HIS A 469 -19.38 15.10 -25.04
C HIS A 469 -18.15 14.86 -25.93
N ASN A 470 -18.20 13.85 -26.81
CA ASN A 470 -17.24 13.62 -27.88
C ASN A 470 -17.98 13.32 -29.21
N PRO A 471 -18.42 14.37 -29.94
CA PRO A 471 -19.20 14.22 -31.16
C PRO A 471 -18.37 13.85 -32.40
N ALA A 472 -17.04 13.83 -32.28
CA ALA A 472 -16.08 13.60 -33.36
C ALA A 472 -15.98 12.11 -33.78
N VAL A 473 -16.34 11.18 -32.90
CA VAL A 473 -16.50 9.76 -33.27
C VAL A 473 -17.70 9.63 -34.22
N THR A 474 -17.53 9.02 -35.39
CA THR A 474 -18.53 9.03 -36.47
C THR A 474 -19.42 7.78 -36.54
N LYS A 475 -19.02 6.67 -35.90
CA LYS A 475 -19.73 5.38 -35.96
C LYS A 475 -20.25 4.92 -34.58
N SER A 476 -21.33 4.13 -34.60
CA SER A 476 -21.94 3.50 -33.42
C SER A 476 -21.67 2.00 -33.39
N VAL A 477 -21.30 1.46 -32.22
CA VAL A 477 -21.09 0.01 -32.02
C VAL A 477 -22.40 -0.67 -31.64
N LYS A 478 -22.73 -1.76 -32.33
CA LYS A 478 -23.91 -2.59 -32.03
C LYS A 478 -23.64 -3.37 -30.73
N HIS A 479 -24.65 -3.48 -29.86
CA HIS A 479 -24.54 -4.17 -28.55
C HIS A 479 -23.56 -3.55 -27.53
N CYS A 480 -23.03 -2.35 -27.77
CA CYS A 480 -22.17 -1.65 -26.81
C CYS A 480 -22.88 -1.40 -25.47
N GLN A 481 -22.35 -1.96 -24.37
CA GLN A 481 -22.99 -1.87 -23.04
C GLN A 481 -22.48 -0.67 -22.23
N GLN A 482 -21.23 -0.24 -22.46
CA GLN A 482 -20.63 0.94 -21.83
C GLN A 482 -19.86 1.78 -22.86
N ASN A 483 -19.86 3.10 -22.69
CA ASN A 483 -19.07 4.00 -23.54
C ASN A 483 -17.87 4.57 -22.77
N ALA A 484 -16.67 4.32 -23.29
CA ALA A 484 -15.41 4.82 -22.74
C ALA A 484 -15.15 6.31 -23.03
N ALA A 485 -15.65 6.84 -24.15
CA ALA A 485 -15.24 8.14 -24.68
C ALA A 485 -15.56 9.31 -23.74
N ASN A 486 -14.53 9.96 -23.20
CA ASN A 486 -14.69 11.06 -22.24
C ASN A 486 -13.65 12.20 -22.44
N ARG A 487 -13.10 12.77 -21.36
CA ARG A 487 -12.19 13.94 -21.39
C ARG A 487 -10.89 13.77 -20.59
N ALA A 488 -10.81 12.78 -19.69
CA ALA A 488 -9.55 12.42 -19.04
C ALA A 488 -8.69 11.70 -20.08
N SER A 489 -9.19 10.58 -20.61
CA SER A 489 -8.77 10.04 -21.91
C SER A 489 -9.29 10.91 -23.07
N ARG A 490 -8.39 11.48 -23.88
CA ARG A 490 -8.74 12.39 -25.01
C ARG A 490 -8.81 11.70 -26.36
N VAL A 491 -8.03 10.64 -26.53
CA VAL A 491 -8.05 9.71 -27.66
C VAL A 491 -8.60 8.35 -27.18
N PRO A 492 -9.03 7.44 -28.08
CA PRO A 492 -9.32 6.06 -27.70
C PRO A 492 -8.15 5.43 -26.94
N TRP A 493 -8.44 4.53 -26.00
CA TRP A 493 -7.41 4.00 -25.10
C TRP A 493 -6.27 3.29 -25.84
N ASP A 494 -6.55 2.64 -26.97
CA ASP A 494 -5.61 1.95 -27.85
C ASP A 494 -4.92 2.89 -28.89
N VAL A 495 -4.67 4.15 -28.52
CA VAL A 495 -4.06 5.17 -29.40
C VAL A 495 -2.95 5.91 -28.68
N LEU A 496 -1.79 6.02 -29.34
CA LEU A 496 -0.68 6.88 -28.94
C LEU A 496 -0.90 8.31 -29.51
N PRO A 497 -1.11 9.37 -28.70
CA PRO A 497 -1.58 10.66 -29.21
C PRO A 497 -0.54 11.45 -30.00
N ASN A 498 0.73 11.30 -29.63
CA ASN A 498 1.91 11.86 -30.31
C ASN A 498 1.97 11.42 -31.79
N LEU A 499 1.59 10.17 -32.06
CA LEU A 499 1.56 9.59 -33.41
C LEU A 499 0.19 9.75 -34.08
N GLY A 500 -0.88 9.71 -33.28
CA GLY A 500 -2.25 9.83 -33.78
C GLY A 500 -2.71 8.63 -34.60
N VAL A 501 -2.23 7.44 -34.26
CA VAL A 501 -2.55 6.13 -34.86
C VAL A 501 -2.93 5.13 -33.76
N PRO A 502 -3.81 4.13 -34.05
CA PRO A 502 -4.06 3.04 -33.13
C PRO A 502 -2.87 2.08 -33.05
N THR A 503 -2.70 1.45 -31.89
CA THR A 503 -1.74 0.36 -31.63
C THR A 503 -2.28 -1.01 -32.03
N PHE A 504 -3.59 -1.13 -32.24
CA PHE A 504 -4.31 -2.40 -32.45
C PHE A 504 -4.12 -3.42 -31.31
N SER A 505 -3.78 -2.92 -30.12
CA SER A 505 -3.41 -3.71 -28.96
C SER A 505 -3.80 -3.04 -27.64
N THR A 506 -3.38 -3.63 -26.52
CA THR A 506 -3.61 -3.16 -25.15
C THR A 506 -2.55 -2.14 -24.71
N GLN A 507 -2.26 -1.18 -25.60
CA GLN A 507 -1.28 -0.12 -25.42
C GLN A 507 -1.84 1.22 -25.89
N GLY A 508 -1.59 2.29 -25.14
CA GLY A 508 -1.85 3.66 -25.59
C GLY A 508 -1.56 4.69 -24.50
N ASN A 509 -2.27 5.82 -24.50
CA ASN A 509 -1.80 7.00 -23.76
C ASN A 509 -1.66 6.84 -22.24
N ASN A 510 -2.53 6.06 -21.58
CA ASN A 510 -2.56 6.00 -20.11
C ASN A 510 -1.98 4.69 -19.55
N ALA A 511 -1.84 3.67 -20.40
CA ALA A 511 -1.63 2.28 -19.99
C ALA A 511 -0.97 1.47 -21.11
N ASN A 512 -0.12 0.51 -20.74
CA ASN A 512 0.62 -0.40 -21.62
C ASN A 512 0.71 -1.78 -20.96
N GLU A 513 0.07 -2.81 -21.54
CA GLU A 513 -0.32 -4.01 -20.80
C GLU A 513 0.13 -5.27 -21.54
N ALA A 514 1.00 -6.09 -20.96
CA ALA A 514 1.67 -7.21 -21.64
C ALA A 514 1.73 -8.50 -20.79
N GLN A 515 1.89 -9.65 -21.46
CA GLN A 515 2.11 -10.94 -20.81
C GLN A 515 3.51 -11.02 -20.17
N ALA A 516 3.59 -11.18 -18.84
CA ALA A 516 4.86 -11.18 -18.08
C ALA A 516 5.26 -12.55 -17.48
N TRP A 517 4.90 -13.66 -18.14
CA TRP A 517 5.08 -15.03 -17.63
C TRP A 517 6.51 -15.43 -17.25
N PHE A 518 7.49 -15.01 -18.06
CA PHE A 518 8.91 -15.40 -17.98
C PHE A 518 9.80 -14.22 -17.57
N GLY A 519 9.27 -13.34 -16.72
CA GLY A 519 9.94 -12.14 -16.22
C GLY A 519 10.25 -12.21 -14.73
N SER A 520 11.04 -11.24 -14.28
CA SER A 520 11.06 -10.89 -12.85
C SER A 520 9.71 -10.28 -12.49
N THR A 521 9.22 -10.51 -11.27
CA THR A 521 7.87 -10.15 -10.76
C THR A 521 7.55 -8.66 -10.65
N LEU A 522 8.44 -7.88 -11.22
CA LEU A 522 8.86 -6.54 -10.84
C LEU A 522 9.57 -5.89 -12.07
N THR A 523 9.17 -6.30 -13.28
CA THR A 523 9.63 -5.80 -14.58
C THR A 523 8.51 -5.87 -15.60
N PRO A 524 8.36 -4.85 -16.47
CA PRO A 524 7.73 -4.95 -17.77
C PRO A 524 8.20 -6.21 -18.48
N GLY A 525 7.37 -7.24 -18.40
CA GLY A 525 7.40 -8.38 -19.28
C GLY A 525 6.77 -7.95 -20.60
N GLU A 526 7.41 -7.01 -21.29
CA GLU A 526 7.10 -6.74 -22.69
C GLU A 526 7.58 -7.95 -23.48
N PHE A 527 6.69 -8.95 -23.57
CA PHE A 527 6.89 -10.20 -24.31
C PHE A 527 5.81 -10.40 -25.37
N ILE A 528 4.53 -10.29 -24.99
CA ILE A 528 3.40 -10.46 -25.92
C ILE A 528 2.27 -9.51 -25.53
N HIS A 529 1.79 -8.72 -26.49
CA HIS A 529 0.51 -8.02 -26.37
C HIS A 529 -0.56 -8.68 -27.28
N PRO A 530 -1.83 -8.77 -26.85
CA PRO A 530 -2.91 -9.27 -27.69
C PRO A 530 -3.20 -8.30 -28.85
N PHE A 531 -3.39 -8.84 -30.06
CA PHE A 531 -3.60 -8.06 -31.29
C PHE A 531 -4.99 -8.29 -31.90
N ASP A 532 -5.64 -7.23 -32.39
CA ASP A 532 -6.84 -7.33 -33.24
C ASP A 532 -6.89 -6.16 -34.23
N SER A 533 -6.70 -6.44 -35.53
CA SER A 533 -6.71 -5.44 -36.61
C SER A 533 -8.06 -4.74 -36.80
N ASN A 534 -9.17 -5.34 -36.35
CA ASN A 534 -10.49 -4.73 -36.32
C ASN A 534 -10.76 -3.93 -35.03
N ARG A 535 -9.82 -3.97 -34.08
CA ARG A 535 -9.85 -3.35 -32.74
C ARG A 535 -10.99 -3.89 -31.89
N GLN A 536 -11.24 -5.20 -31.99
CA GLN A 536 -12.30 -5.93 -31.30
C GLN A 536 -11.76 -6.86 -30.21
N TYR A 537 -11.07 -6.29 -29.22
CA TYR A 537 -10.48 -6.94 -28.05
C TYR A 537 -11.54 -7.68 -27.20
N THR A 538 -11.92 -8.86 -27.69
CA THR A 538 -13.07 -9.65 -27.23
C THR A 538 -12.69 -11.14 -27.10
N PHE A 539 -11.40 -11.39 -26.95
CA PHE A 539 -10.73 -12.69 -26.88
C PHE A 539 -11.46 -13.66 -25.94
N PRO A 540 -11.47 -14.98 -26.25
CA PRO A 540 -12.13 -15.98 -25.42
C PRO A 540 -11.72 -15.88 -23.95
N PHE A 541 -12.66 -16.15 -23.05
CA PHE A 541 -12.37 -16.41 -21.65
C PHE A 541 -12.99 -17.76 -21.31
N THR A 542 -12.14 -18.69 -20.86
CA THR A 542 -12.50 -20.07 -20.59
C THR A 542 -12.32 -20.46 -19.13
N ASP A 543 -11.87 -19.56 -18.26
CA ASP A 543 -11.64 -19.81 -16.82
C ASP A 543 -10.61 -20.94 -16.62
N GLU A 544 -9.56 -20.91 -17.44
CA GLU A 544 -8.66 -22.05 -17.66
C GLU A 544 -7.79 -22.36 -16.43
N TRP A 545 -7.27 -21.35 -15.73
CA TRP A 545 -6.52 -21.55 -14.48
C TRP A 545 -7.38 -22.22 -13.39
N TYR A 546 -8.65 -21.80 -13.25
CA TYR A 546 -9.60 -22.43 -12.33
C TYR A 546 -9.92 -23.87 -12.74
N LYS A 547 -10.25 -24.10 -14.02
CA LYS A 547 -10.71 -25.42 -14.52
C LYS A 547 -9.59 -26.45 -14.61
N SER A 548 -8.37 -26.01 -14.91
CA SER A 548 -7.16 -26.83 -14.85
C SER A 548 -6.68 -27.10 -13.43
N LYS A 549 -7.26 -26.42 -12.42
CA LYS A 549 -6.83 -26.39 -11.01
C LYS A 549 -5.37 -25.99 -10.85
N CYS A 550 -5.02 -24.77 -11.23
CA CYS A 550 -3.66 -24.26 -11.07
C CYS A 550 -2.58 -25.08 -11.81
N ASN A 551 -2.90 -25.74 -12.93
CA ASN A 551 -1.88 -26.50 -13.66
C ASN A 551 -0.87 -25.53 -14.31
N PRO A 552 0.43 -25.57 -13.96
CA PRO A 552 1.46 -24.68 -14.47
C PRO A 552 1.90 -25.02 -15.91
N THR A 553 1.26 -25.99 -16.57
CA THR A 553 1.33 -26.17 -18.02
C THR A 553 0.22 -25.34 -18.70
N PRO A 554 0.56 -24.37 -19.58
CA PRO A 554 -0.47 -23.59 -20.28
C PRO A 554 -1.28 -24.47 -21.22
N GLY A 555 -2.60 -24.31 -21.18
CA GLY A 555 -3.53 -24.95 -22.09
C GLY A 555 -3.78 -24.13 -23.38
N PRO A 556 -4.76 -24.53 -24.21
CA PRO A 556 -4.96 -23.94 -25.54
C PRO A 556 -5.26 -22.44 -25.55
N ASN A 557 -5.81 -21.88 -24.46
CA ASN A 557 -6.09 -20.44 -24.36
C ASN A 557 -5.03 -19.70 -23.52
N ARG A 558 -3.91 -20.34 -23.17
CA ARG A 558 -2.79 -19.71 -22.45
C ARG A 558 -3.27 -19.06 -21.14
N TRP A 559 -4.02 -19.82 -20.32
CA TRP A 559 -4.68 -19.31 -19.11
C TRP A 559 -5.55 -18.06 -19.32
N ASP A 560 -6.13 -17.93 -20.53
CA ASP A 560 -6.90 -16.77 -20.96
C ASP A 560 -6.11 -15.43 -20.96
N VAL A 561 -4.79 -15.45 -21.16
CA VAL A 561 -3.90 -14.27 -21.07
C VAL A 561 -4.32 -13.07 -21.92
N ASP A 562 -4.78 -13.28 -23.17
CA ASP A 562 -5.21 -12.20 -24.05
C ASP A 562 -6.48 -11.49 -23.52
N ALA A 563 -7.33 -12.25 -22.82
CA ALA A 563 -8.50 -11.73 -22.12
C ALA A 563 -8.15 -11.06 -20.79
N ALA A 564 -7.06 -11.48 -20.12
CA ALA A 564 -6.53 -10.87 -18.90
C ALA A 564 -5.91 -9.50 -19.20
N ALA A 565 -5.02 -9.41 -20.20
CA ALA A 565 -4.46 -8.14 -20.69
C ALA A 565 -5.54 -7.16 -21.14
N THR A 566 -6.57 -7.64 -21.85
CA THR A 566 -7.74 -6.81 -22.19
C THR A 566 -8.51 -6.33 -20.95
N ASN A 567 -8.55 -7.12 -19.88
CA ASN A 567 -9.23 -6.77 -18.64
C ASN A 567 -8.49 -5.69 -17.86
N LEU A 568 -7.18 -5.89 -17.64
CA LEU A 568 -6.30 -4.98 -16.92
C LEU A 568 -6.21 -3.62 -17.63
N PHE A 569 -6.04 -3.62 -18.96
CA PHE A 569 -6.07 -2.41 -19.79
C PHE A 569 -7.33 -1.56 -19.60
N VAL A 570 -8.51 -2.18 -19.61
CA VAL A 570 -9.77 -1.46 -19.34
C VAL A 570 -9.85 -1.02 -17.88
N GLY A 571 -9.29 -1.81 -16.97
CA GLY A 571 -9.13 -1.52 -15.55
C GLY A 571 -8.40 -0.20 -15.31
N HIS A 572 -7.12 -0.15 -15.64
CA HIS A 572 -6.26 1.04 -15.44
C HIS A 572 -6.81 2.27 -16.16
N ASN A 573 -7.28 2.12 -17.41
CA ASN A 573 -7.89 3.25 -18.14
C ASN A 573 -9.16 3.80 -17.45
N LEU A 574 -10.01 2.93 -16.88
CA LEU A 574 -11.18 3.37 -16.11
C LEU A 574 -10.80 4.02 -14.78
N PHE A 575 -9.71 3.55 -14.14
CA PHE A 575 -9.24 4.07 -12.87
C PHE A 575 -8.54 5.42 -13.03
N HIS A 576 -7.64 5.56 -14.01
CA HIS A 576 -7.12 6.84 -14.53
C HIS A 576 -8.26 7.84 -14.76
N ASP A 577 -9.28 7.45 -15.54
CA ASP A 577 -10.42 8.33 -15.82
C ASP A 577 -11.23 8.71 -14.57
N PHE A 578 -11.20 7.91 -13.51
CA PHE A 578 -11.85 8.18 -12.24
C PHE A 578 -11.03 9.12 -11.34
N SER A 579 -9.75 8.82 -11.13
CA SER A 579 -8.81 9.63 -10.34
C SER A 579 -8.57 11.02 -10.95
N TYR A 580 -8.59 11.14 -12.29
CA TYR A 580 -8.57 12.42 -13.00
C TYR A 580 -9.72 13.37 -12.59
N ARG A 581 -10.89 12.82 -12.28
CA ARG A 581 -12.08 13.59 -11.83
C ARG A 581 -12.04 13.89 -10.33
N LEU A 582 -11.08 13.31 -9.60
CA LEU A 582 -10.77 13.59 -8.20
C LEU A 582 -9.61 14.59 -8.08
N GLY A 583 -8.71 14.62 -9.07
CA GLY A 583 -7.66 15.63 -9.21
C GLY A 583 -6.31 15.11 -9.68
N TYR A 584 -6.18 13.83 -10.01
CA TYR A 584 -4.95 13.21 -10.52
C TYR A 584 -4.86 13.42 -12.05
N THR A 585 -4.26 14.53 -12.48
CA THR A 585 -4.24 14.99 -13.89
C THR A 585 -2.81 15.33 -14.29
N GLU A 586 -2.60 15.78 -15.53
CA GLU A 586 -1.26 16.03 -16.10
C GLU A 586 -0.44 16.96 -15.19
N LYS A 587 -1.09 18.04 -14.72
CA LYS A 587 -0.49 19.02 -13.81
C LYS A 587 -0.40 18.58 -12.36
N ASN A 588 -0.93 17.43 -12.02
CA ASN A 588 -0.91 16.78 -10.71
C ASN A 588 -0.42 15.32 -10.84
N TYR A 589 0.51 15.09 -11.78
CA TYR A 589 1.44 13.95 -11.81
C TYR A 589 0.82 12.59 -12.18
N ASN A 590 -0.19 12.57 -13.08
CA ASN A 590 -0.77 11.32 -13.59
C ASN A 590 0.06 10.68 -14.71
N ASN A 591 -0.17 9.38 -14.86
CA ASN A 591 0.54 8.48 -15.76
C ASN A 591 0.07 8.62 -17.21
N GLN A 592 0.82 9.34 -18.06
CA GLN A 592 0.47 9.51 -19.49
C GLN A 592 1.68 9.61 -20.43
N VAL A 593 1.59 8.95 -21.60
CA VAL A 593 2.58 9.05 -22.69
C VAL A 593 2.72 10.50 -23.18
N ASP A 594 1.60 11.12 -23.55
CA ASP A 594 1.51 12.49 -23.99
C ASP A 594 0.61 13.30 -23.05
N ASN A 595 1.18 14.36 -22.46
CA ASN A 595 0.47 15.28 -21.55
C ASN A 595 -0.18 16.46 -22.29
N PHE A 596 -0.39 16.36 -23.61
CA PHE A 596 -1.06 17.33 -24.47
C PHE A 596 -0.52 18.76 -24.37
N GLY A 597 0.80 18.90 -24.12
CA GLY A 597 1.48 20.17 -23.89
C GLY A 597 1.05 20.91 -22.60
N LEU A 598 0.42 20.21 -21.65
CA LEU A 598 0.04 20.79 -20.36
C LEU A 598 1.19 20.86 -19.35
N THR A 599 2.21 20.02 -19.52
CA THR A 599 3.44 19.94 -18.72
C THR A 599 4.68 20.02 -19.63
N GLY A 600 5.88 19.86 -19.06
CA GLY A 600 7.12 19.79 -19.82
C GLY A 600 7.45 18.36 -20.26
N PRO A 601 8.32 18.16 -21.26
CA PRO A 601 8.61 16.83 -21.82
C PRO A 601 9.31 15.86 -20.85
N ALA A 602 9.86 16.36 -19.73
CA ALA A 602 10.51 15.54 -18.71
C ALA A 602 9.56 15.00 -17.62
N VAL A 603 8.26 15.30 -17.73
CA VAL A 603 7.18 14.90 -16.80
C VAL A 603 5.95 14.46 -17.63
N GLN A 604 6.22 13.49 -18.50
CA GLN A 604 5.30 12.70 -19.32
C GLN A 604 6.08 11.45 -19.79
N ASN A 605 5.50 10.64 -20.67
CA ASN A 605 6.07 9.37 -21.10
C ASN A 605 6.16 8.36 -19.93
N ASP A 606 5.13 8.40 -19.09
CA ASP A 606 4.96 7.58 -17.89
C ASP A 606 3.58 6.90 -17.83
N PRO A 607 3.09 6.22 -18.88
CA PRO A 607 1.88 5.39 -18.76
C PRO A 607 2.03 4.37 -17.63
N GLU A 608 0.91 3.88 -17.12
CA GLU A 608 0.95 2.69 -16.27
C GLU A 608 1.39 1.49 -17.11
N ILE A 609 2.39 0.74 -16.66
CA ILE A 609 2.70 -0.57 -17.23
C ILE A 609 1.93 -1.62 -16.43
N GLY A 610 1.30 -2.57 -17.13
CA GLY A 610 0.64 -3.71 -16.50
C GLY A 610 1.26 -5.02 -16.95
N ASP A 611 1.72 -5.81 -15.97
CA ASP A 611 2.38 -7.10 -16.15
C ASP A 611 1.41 -8.24 -15.79
N ILE A 612 0.81 -8.83 -16.83
CA ILE A 612 -0.24 -9.84 -16.73
C ILE A 612 0.34 -11.20 -16.42
N GLN A 613 -0.28 -11.88 -15.44
CA GLN A 613 0.13 -13.21 -14.99
C GLN A 613 1.66 -13.27 -14.75
N SER A 614 2.19 -12.23 -14.11
CA SER A 614 3.61 -12.00 -13.88
C SER A 614 4.21 -13.15 -13.05
N GLY A 615 5.27 -13.77 -13.57
CA GLY A 615 5.85 -14.99 -12.97
C GLY A 615 4.98 -16.26 -13.08
N ALA A 616 4.01 -16.33 -14.02
CA ALA A 616 3.20 -17.52 -14.23
C ALA A 616 4.04 -18.80 -14.45
N VAL A 617 5.20 -18.71 -15.10
CA VAL A 617 6.06 -19.87 -15.37
C VAL A 617 7.39 -19.75 -14.61
N SER A 618 7.39 -20.25 -13.37
CA SER A 618 8.58 -20.44 -12.55
C SER A 618 9.20 -21.81 -12.79
N ASN A 619 10.52 -21.85 -13.03
CA ASN A 619 11.31 -23.09 -13.04
C ASN A 619 11.83 -23.50 -11.64
N ALA A 620 11.49 -22.74 -10.59
CA ALA A 620 11.87 -23.03 -9.20
C ALA A 620 10.77 -23.87 -8.51
N PRO A 621 11.12 -24.91 -7.74
CA PRO A 621 10.13 -25.68 -6.98
C PRO A 621 9.40 -24.81 -5.95
N ILE A 622 8.08 -24.94 -5.88
CA ILE A 622 7.23 -24.31 -4.86
C ILE A 622 7.40 -25.07 -3.54
N SER A 623 8.53 -24.82 -2.86
CA SER A 623 8.99 -25.63 -1.75
C SER A 623 8.81 -24.94 -0.40
N VAL A 624 7.81 -25.39 0.37
CA VAL A 624 7.65 -25.05 1.80
C VAL A 624 8.31 -26.14 2.65
N VAL A 625 9.64 -26.24 2.61
CA VAL A 625 10.38 -27.25 3.37
C VAL A 625 10.60 -26.79 4.82
N GLY A 626 9.63 -27.14 5.66
CA GLY A 626 9.65 -27.25 7.12
C GLY A 626 10.77 -26.56 7.92
N GLY A 627 10.40 -25.49 8.62
CA GLY A 627 11.24 -24.84 9.62
C GLY A 627 10.91 -23.35 9.72
N VAL A 628 10.29 -22.93 10.83
CA VAL A 628 10.00 -21.50 11.06
C VAL A 628 11.29 -20.81 11.51
N THR A 629 12.15 -20.43 10.55
CA THR A 629 13.34 -19.60 10.74
C THR A 629 13.71 -18.86 9.44
N GLY A 630 13.53 -17.54 9.38
CA GLY A 630 14.30 -16.62 8.51
C GLY A 630 14.26 -16.72 6.97
N GLU A 631 13.60 -17.71 6.33
CA GLU A 631 13.67 -17.92 4.87
C GLU A 631 12.30 -17.83 4.16
N SER A 632 11.99 -16.62 3.67
CA SER A 632 11.66 -16.30 2.28
C SER A 632 10.93 -17.34 1.41
N LEU A 633 9.71 -17.03 0.96
CA LEU A 633 9.02 -17.82 -0.08
C LEU A 633 9.85 -17.96 -1.37
N PRO A 634 9.94 -19.15 -1.98
CA PRO A 634 10.49 -19.33 -3.32
C PRO A 634 9.52 -18.95 -4.46
N VAL A 635 8.30 -18.50 -4.13
CA VAL A 635 7.19 -18.35 -5.10
C VAL A 635 6.94 -16.89 -5.43
N GLU A 636 7.85 -16.34 -6.21
CA GLU A 636 7.58 -15.10 -6.93
C GLU A 636 6.47 -15.33 -7.97
N GLY A 637 5.48 -14.42 -8.03
CA GLY A 637 4.42 -14.46 -9.04
C GLY A 637 3.18 -15.25 -8.64
N ARG A 638 2.90 -15.41 -7.34
CA ARG A 638 1.66 -16.02 -6.83
C ARG A 638 1.04 -15.28 -5.65
N ASP A 639 -0.28 -15.42 -5.50
CA ASP A 639 -1.09 -15.08 -4.31
C ASP A 639 -0.97 -13.65 -3.78
N ASN A 640 -0.64 -12.74 -4.70
CA ASN A 640 -0.33 -11.35 -4.44
C ASN A 640 -0.57 -10.55 -5.73
N ALA A 641 -0.26 -9.27 -5.71
CA ALA A 641 -0.06 -8.38 -6.85
C ALA A 641 0.83 -7.24 -6.35
N ASN A 642 1.31 -6.35 -7.21
CA ASN A 642 2.05 -5.18 -6.73
C ASN A 642 1.95 -3.96 -7.62
N GLN A 643 2.27 -2.80 -7.03
CA GLN A 643 2.53 -1.53 -7.70
C GLN A 643 3.96 -1.08 -7.43
N VAL A 644 4.64 -0.64 -8.48
CA VAL A 644 5.82 0.23 -8.40
C VAL A 644 5.42 1.67 -8.62
N ALA A 645 5.88 2.56 -7.74
CA ALA A 645 5.63 4.00 -7.85
C ALA A 645 6.95 4.77 -8.01
N GLU A 646 7.36 5.02 -9.26
CA GLU A 646 8.52 5.87 -9.60
C GLU A 646 8.11 7.37 -9.70
N GLN A 647 9.08 8.26 -9.88
CA GLN A 647 8.88 9.72 -9.93
C GLN A 647 8.13 10.18 -11.20
N ASP A 648 7.52 11.38 -11.16
CA ASP A 648 6.80 12.01 -12.28
C ASP A 648 7.62 12.07 -13.58
N GLY A 649 7.05 11.55 -14.68
CA GLY A 649 7.77 11.32 -15.93
C GLY A 649 8.49 9.98 -16.03
N VAL A 650 8.29 9.07 -15.08
CA VAL A 650 8.80 7.69 -15.10
C VAL A 650 7.64 6.69 -14.88
N PRO A 651 7.42 5.68 -15.75
CA PRO A 651 6.28 4.77 -15.66
C PRO A 651 6.10 4.10 -14.29
N GLY A 652 4.86 4.12 -13.78
CA GLY A 652 4.41 3.22 -12.70
C GLY A 652 4.13 1.83 -13.26
N ILE A 653 4.22 0.78 -12.43
CA ILE A 653 4.13 -0.61 -12.89
C ILE A 653 3.29 -1.48 -11.96
N THR A 654 2.17 -1.98 -12.47
CA THR A 654 1.27 -2.92 -11.81
C THR A 654 1.60 -4.36 -12.24
N ASN A 655 2.03 -5.22 -11.33
CA ASN A 655 2.12 -6.66 -11.58
C ASN A 655 0.88 -7.38 -11.04
N GLN A 656 0.30 -8.27 -11.84
CA GLN A 656 -0.82 -9.13 -11.45
C GLN A 656 -0.39 -10.60 -11.47
N TYR A 657 -0.83 -11.38 -10.48
CA TYR A 657 -0.43 -12.78 -10.34
C TYR A 657 -1.61 -13.76 -10.34
N LEU A 658 -1.29 -15.01 -10.65
CA LEU A 658 -2.17 -16.16 -10.44
C LEU A 658 -2.25 -16.50 -8.94
N PHE A 659 -3.42 -16.92 -8.47
CA PHE A 659 -3.65 -17.35 -7.08
C PHE A 659 -3.80 -18.87 -7.01
N GLN A 660 -3.17 -19.51 -6.01
CA GLN A 660 -3.20 -20.96 -5.76
C GLN A 660 -3.07 -21.30 -4.26
N PRO A 661 -3.52 -22.47 -3.79
CA PRO A 661 -3.30 -22.86 -2.40
C PRO A 661 -1.83 -23.16 -2.11
N LEU A 662 -1.23 -22.47 -1.12
CA LEU A 662 0.15 -22.68 -0.66
C LEU A 662 0.17 -23.20 0.79
N ALA A 663 0.79 -24.36 0.99
CA ALA A 663 0.74 -25.06 2.27
C ALA A 663 1.32 -24.24 3.44
N GLY A 664 0.57 -24.15 4.54
CA GLY A 664 0.99 -23.42 5.74
C GLY A 664 0.88 -21.89 5.64
N ILE A 665 0.64 -21.34 4.45
CA ILE A 665 0.79 -19.92 4.12
C ILE A 665 -0.59 -19.29 3.85
N ILE A 666 -1.22 -19.64 2.72
CA ILE A 666 -2.49 -19.06 2.26
C ILE A 666 -3.26 -20.06 1.38
N TYR A 667 -4.59 -20.06 1.49
CA TYR A 667 -5.46 -21.03 0.80
C TYR A 667 -6.57 -20.33 -0.02
N PRO A 668 -6.22 -19.57 -1.07
CA PRO A 668 -7.19 -19.14 -2.07
C PRO A 668 -7.55 -20.33 -2.99
N PRO A 669 -8.65 -20.24 -3.76
CA PRO A 669 -8.90 -21.14 -4.88
C PRO A 669 -8.08 -20.71 -6.12
N CYS A 670 -7.90 -21.63 -7.08
CA CYS A 670 -7.21 -21.37 -8.36
C CYS A 670 -7.88 -20.25 -9.17
N HIS A 671 -7.44 -19.01 -8.99
CA HIS A 671 -8.07 -17.81 -9.53
C HIS A 671 -7.01 -16.92 -10.18
N ASP A 672 -7.39 -16.12 -11.18
CA ASP A 672 -6.46 -15.21 -11.86
C ASP A 672 -6.69 -13.76 -11.38
N GLY A 673 -5.66 -13.15 -10.77
CA GLY A 673 -5.72 -11.83 -10.15
C GLY A 673 -6.05 -10.71 -11.12
N ASP A 674 -5.63 -10.85 -12.39
CA ASP A 674 -5.87 -9.91 -13.49
C ASP A 674 -7.35 -9.60 -13.73
N TYR A 675 -8.26 -10.43 -13.21
CA TYR A 675 -9.71 -10.24 -13.34
C TYR A 675 -10.40 -9.60 -12.12
N ASP A 676 -9.71 -9.31 -11.02
CA ASP A 676 -10.29 -8.69 -9.81
C ASP A 676 -10.04 -7.17 -9.76
N MET A 677 -11.03 -6.35 -10.12
CA MET A 677 -10.95 -4.87 -10.05
C MET A 677 -10.71 -4.33 -8.62
N GLY A 678 -10.88 -5.16 -7.59
CA GLY A 678 -10.44 -4.82 -6.24
C GLY A 678 -8.92 -4.88 -6.06
N ILE A 679 -8.23 -5.69 -6.85
CA ILE A 679 -6.77 -5.94 -6.80
C ILE A 679 -6.02 -4.85 -7.58
N TYR A 680 -6.11 -4.83 -8.91
CA TYR A 680 -5.40 -3.81 -9.70
C TYR A 680 -5.87 -2.36 -9.45
N GLY A 681 -7.11 -2.17 -8.98
CA GLY A 681 -7.58 -0.86 -8.50
C GLY A 681 -6.96 -0.43 -7.17
N HIS A 682 -6.52 -1.39 -6.35
CA HIS A 682 -5.71 -1.14 -5.16
C HIS A 682 -4.28 -0.76 -5.60
N GLU A 683 -3.65 -1.57 -6.47
CA GLU A 683 -2.28 -1.30 -6.95
C GLU A 683 -2.13 0.09 -7.59
N TYR A 684 -2.96 0.44 -8.57
CA TYR A 684 -2.95 1.76 -9.21
C TYR A 684 -3.09 2.94 -8.21
N THR A 685 -3.67 2.70 -7.04
CA THR A 685 -3.82 3.74 -6.01
C THR A 685 -2.53 3.98 -5.20
N HIS A 686 -1.61 3.02 -5.15
CA HIS A 686 -0.27 3.24 -4.59
C HIS A 686 0.49 4.26 -5.42
N GLU A 687 0.42 4.18 -6.75
CA GLU A 687 0.98 5.19 -7.66
C GLU A 687 0.35 6.58 -7.43
N ILE A 688 -1.00 6.66 -7.44
CA ILE A 688 -1.73 7.90 -7.13
C ILE A 688 -1.28 8.52 -5.79
N SER A 689 -1.14 7.70 -4.75
CA SER A 689 -0.85 8.21 -3.41
C SER A 689 0.60 8.66 -3.25
N ASN A 690 1.56 7.94 -3.84
CA ASN A 690 2.98 8.30 -3.85
C ASN A 690 3.26 9.54 -4.73
N ARG A 691 2.65 9.66 -5.91
CA ARG A 691 2.79 10.85 -6.77
C ARG A 691 2.18 12.11 -6.14
N LEU A 692 1.12 11.98 -5.34
CA LEU A 692 0.43 13.12 -4.73
C LEU A 692 1.00 13.57 -3.37
N ILE A 693 1.43 12.65 -2.51
CA ILE A 693 2.06 12.99 -1.21
C ILE A 693 3.53 13.36 -1.42
N ALA A 694 3.98 14.40 -0.73
CA ALA A 694 5.32 14.98 -0.89
C ALA A 694 5.64 15.40 -2.34
N GLY A 695 4.62 15.57 -3.18
CA GLY A 695 4.80 15.96 -4.57
C GLY A 695 5.54 14.91 -5.41
N PRO A 696 5.95 15.27 -6.63
CA PRO A 696 6.16 14.33 -7.73
C PRO A 696 7.37 13.40 -7.62
N ASP A 697 8.27 13.61 -6.66
CA ASP A 697 9.59 12.96 -6.63
C ASP A 697 9.89 12.22 -5.31
N THR A 698 9.03 12.29 -4.30
CA THR A 698 9.42 11.89 -2.91
C THR A 698 8.60 10.74 -2.34
N GLY A 699 7.32 10.58 -2.70
CA GLY A 699 6.51 9.46 -2.24
C GLY A 699 6.13 9.47 -0.76
N ILE A 700 5.62 8.32 -0.32
CA ILE A 700 5.22 8.01 1.05
C ILE A 700 6.28 7.11 1.68
N GLY A 701 6.60 7.33 2.95
CA GLY A 701 7.48 6.45 3.73
C GLY A 701 7.10 6.39 5.20
N GLY A 702 7.71 5.45 5.90
CA GLY A 702 7.54 5.23 7.34
C GLY A 702 6.24 4.53 7.74
N ALA A 703 6.24 3.88 8.90
CA ALA A 703 5.21 2.91 9.29
C ALA A 703 3.76 3.40 9.11
N GLN A 704 3.37 4.53 9.73
CA GLN A 704 2.01 5.08 9.59
C GLN A 704 1.72 5.63 8.18
N GLY A 705 2.76 6.02 7.43
CA GLY A 705 2.63 6.46 6.04
C GLY A 705 2.23 5.29 5.14
N GLY A 706 3.03 4.22 5.15
CA GLY A 706 2.76 2.98 4.42
C GLY A 706 1.40 2.38 4.77
N SER A 707 1.04 2.28 6.06
CA SER A 707 -0.31 1.81 6.46
C SER A 707 -1.45 2.65 5.88
N MET A 708 -1.26 3.97 5.75
CA MET A 708 -2.25 4.80 5.08
C MET A 708 -2.24 4.61 3.56
N GLY A 709 -1.10 4.31 2.94
CA GLY A 709 -0.97 3.86 1.55
C GLY A 709 -1.90 2.68 1.25
N GLU A 710 -1.66 1.55 1.93
CA GLU A 710 -2.47 0.33 1.82
C GLU A 710 -3.97 0.59 2.00
N SER A 711 -4.29 1.43 2.97
CA SER A 711 -5.68 1.81 3.22
C SER A 711 -6.26 2.74 2.16
N TRP A 712 -5.52 3.70 1.61
CA TRP A 712 -6.03 4.54 0.52
C TRP A 712 -6.36 3.68 -0.70
N SER A 713 -5.52 2.69 -0.98
CA SER A 713 -5.70 1.69 -2.02
C SER A 713 -6.96 0.83 -1.84
N ASP A 714 -7.16 0.26 -0.64
CA ASP A 714 -8.44 -0.40 -0.28
C ASP A 714 -9.66 0.51 -0.47
N LEU A 715 -9.54 1.77 -0.05
CA LEU A 715 -10.66 2.72 0.02
C LEU A 715 -11.08 3.25 -1.36
N ASP A 716 -10.13 3.49 -2.27
CA ASP A 716 -10.42 4.03 -3.61
C ASP A 716 -10.97 2.93 -4.53
N ALA A 717 -10.34 1.74 -4.55
CA ALA A 717 -10.84 0.56 -5.26
C ALA A 717 -12.28 0.20 -4.86
N LEU A 718 -12.55 0.08 -3.56
CA LEU A 718 -13.89 -0.21 -3.07
C LEU A 718 -14.87 0.94 -3.30
N GLU A 719 -14.47 2.21 -3.22
CA GLU A 719 -15.38 3.32 -3.55
C GLU A 719 -15.73 3.33 -5.05
N PHE A 720 -14.75 3.13 -5.96
CA PHE A 720 -14.97 3.00 -7.40
C PHE A 720 -16.03 1.93 -7.69
N LEU A 721 -15.82 0.70 -7.20
CA LEU A 721 -16.76 -0.41 -7.35
C LEU A 721 -18.14 -0.08 -6.79
N ASN A 722 -18.22 0.63 -5.66
CA ASN A 722 -19.49 1.05 -5.06
C ASN A 722 -20.22 2.13 -5.87
N VAL A 723 -19.53 3.17 -6.36
CA VAL A 723 -20.16 4.31 -7.05
C VAL A 723 -20.52 4.01 -8.49
N MET A 724 -19.77 3.13 -9.14
CA MET A 724 -20.08 2.62 -10.48
C MET A 724 -21.21 1.58 -10.45
N GLY A 725 -21.53 1.05 -9.26
CA GLY A 725 -22.59 0.07 -9.06
C GLY A 725 -22.18 -1.34 -9.46
N TYR A 726 -20.92 -1.68 -9.24
CA TYR A 726 -20.31 -2.97 -9.55
C TYR A 726 -20.35 -3.85 -8.29
N ALA A 727 -19.75 -3.40 -7.18
CA ALA A 727 -19.67 -4.11 -5.91
C ALA A 727 -20.98 -4.80 -5.45
N GLY A 728 -20.85 -6.03 -4.96
CA GLY A 728 -21.94 -6.82 -4.35
C GLY A 728 -22.73 -7.66 -5.36
N LYS A 729 -22.23 -7.84 -6.59
CA LYS A 729 -22.94 -8.47 -7.70
C LYS A 729 -22.69 -9.97 -7.84
N ARG A 730 -21.56 -10.51 -7.38
CA ARG A 730 -21.37 -11.98 -7.26
C ARG A 730 -21.81 -12.48 -5.87
N GLY A 731 -22.21 -11.55 -5.00
CA GLY A 731 -22.79 -11.77 -3.67
C GLY A 731 -21.74 -11.98 -2.57
N GLU A 732 -20.51 -11.56 -2.83
CA GLU A 732 -19.59 -10.93 -1.88
C GLU A 732 -20.21 -9.70 -1.20
N ARG A 733 -19.52 -9.19 -0.18
CA ARG A 733 -19.85 -7.91 0.44
C ARG A 733 -19.24 -6.75 -0.34
N LYS A 734 -19.95 -5.62 -0.37
CA LYS A 734 -19.49 -4.36 -1.02
C LYS A 734 -18.35 -3.63 -0.29
N ASP A 735 -17.78 -4.23 0.74
CA ASP A 735 -16.79 -3.65 1.64
C ASP A 735 -15.74 -4.71 2.04
N SER A 736 -15.44 -5.61 1.10
CA SER A 736 -14.46 -6.69 1.20
C SER A 736 -13.64 -6.71 -0.08
N LEU A 737 -12.33 -6.51 0.04
CA LEU A 737 -11.37 -6.46 -1.08
C LEU A 737 -10.95 -7.88 -1.52
N ALA A 738 -10.58 -8.06 -2.79
CA ALA A 738 -10.04 -9.34 -3.31
C ALA A 738 -10.95 -10.55 -2.99
N ALA A 739 -12.27 -10.35 -3.01
CA ALA A 739 -13.23 -11.37 -2.58
C ALA A 739 -13.38 -12.51 -3.60
N TYR A 740 -12.99 -12.27 -4.86
CA TYR A 740 -12.88 -13.32 -5.88
C TYR A 740 -11.58 -14.10 -5.68
N ALA A 741 -10.42 -13.45 -5.75
CA ALA A 741 -9.11 -14.10 -5.64
C ALA A 741 -8.96 -14.94 -4.35
N THR A 742 -9.45 -14.45 -3.22
CA THR A 742 -9.34 -15.17 -1.93
C THR A 742 -10.44 -16.19 -1.63
N GLY A 743 -11.47 -16.29 -2.48
CA GLY A 743 -12.69 -17.06 -2.18
C GLY A 743 -13.56 -16.51 -1.03
N ASN A 744 -13.13 -15.44 -0.33
CA ASN A 744 -13.74 -15.00 0.92
C ASN A 744 -14.74 -13.84 0.73
N ARG A 745 -15.98 -14.22 0.44
CA ARG A 745 -17.16 -13.31 0.31
C ARG A 745 -17.46 -12.42 1.53
N LYS A 746 -16.86 -12.65 2.70
CA LYS A 746 -17.25 -12.04 3.98
C LYS A 746 -16.29 -11.01 4.55
N THR A 747 -14.98 -11.16 4.31
CA THR A 747 -13.98 -10.15 4.67
C THR A 747 -12.99 -9.88 3.54
N GLY A 748 -12.87 -10.76 2.55
CA GLY A 748 -11.84 -10.66 1.53
C GLY A 748 -10.50 -11.15 2.08
N ILE A 749 -9.41 -10.49 1.65
CA ILE A 749 -8.06 -10.76 2.14
C ILE A 749 -7.80 -10.20 3.56
N ARG A 750 -8.49 -9.12 3.92
CA ARG A 750 -8.35 -8.39 5.20
C ARG A 750 -9.03 -9.14 6.39
N ASP A 751 -8.54 -8.92 7.60
CA ASP A 751 -9.05 -9.46 8.87
C ASP A 751 -10.50 -8.99 9.14
N PHE A 752 -10.84 -7.76 8.73
CA PHE A 752 -12.18 -7.19 8.78
C PHE A 752 -12.68 -6.68 7.42
N HIS A 753 -13.98 -6.84 7.17
CA HIS A 753 -14.68 -6.03 6.17
C HIS A 753 -14.85 -4.59 6.70
N LEU A 754 -14.70 -3.58 5.83
CA LEU A 754 -14.48 -2.19 6.27
C LEU A 754 -15.60 -1.60 7.14
N SER A 755 -16.88 -1.94 6.90
CA SER A 755 -18.00 -1.45 7.73
C SER A 755 -18.19 -2.18 9.07
N GLY A 756 -17.45 -3.27 9.31
CA GLY A 756 -17.52 -4.09 10.53
C GLY A 756 -16.28 -4.02 11.41
N SER A 757 -15.23 -3.34 10.96
CA SER A 757 -13.99 -3.22 11.72
C SER A 757 -14.20 -2.45 13.03
N PRO A 758 -13.73 -2.96 14.18
CA PRO A 758 -13.75 -2.28 15.47
C PRO A 758 -12.50 -1.41 15.68
N LEU A 759 -11.58 -1.37 14.71
CA LEU A 759 -10.24 -0.83 14.86
C LEU A 759 -10.25 0.69 15.08
N ASN A 760 -9.24 1.16 15.81
CA ASN A 760 -9.02 2.55 16.17
C ASN A 760 -7.53 2.84 16.29
N TYR A 761 -7.15 4.11 16.33
CA TYR A 761 -5.74 4.53 16.32
C TYR A 761 -4.84 3.99 17.46
N SER A 762 -5.40 3.36 18.50
CA SER A 762 -4.60 2.69 19.54
C SER A 762 -4.18 1.27 19.16
N ASP A 763 -4.76 0.71 18.10
CA ASP A 763 -4.65 -0.70 17.71
C ASP A 763 -3.47 -0.98 16.75
N MET A 764 -2.46 -0.11 16.65
CA MET A 764 -1.27 -0.38 15.83
C MET A 764 -0.61 -1.69 16.29
N GLY A 765 -0.21 -2.53 15.33
CA GLY A 765 0.33 -3.85 15.57
C GLY A 765 -0.64 -4.90 16.13
N PHE A 766 -1.97 -4.70 16.04
CA PHE A 766 -2.94 -5.63 16.64
C PHE A 766 -2.87 -7.06 16.07
N ASP A 767 -2.42 -7.25 14.83
CA ASP A 767 -2.42 -8.56 14.18
C ASP A 767 -1.21 -9.41 14.61
N THR A 768 -1.17 -10.71 14.30
CA THR A 768 -0.07 -11.60 14.70
C THR A 768 1.25 -11.30 13.97
N THR A 769 1.17 -10.58 12.85
CA THR A 769 2.32 -9.96 12.16
C THR A 769 2.86 -8.74 12.89
N GLY A 770 2.26 -8.29 14.00
CA GLY A 770 2.68 -7.07 14.70
C GLY A 770 2.54 -5.82 13.83
N PRO A 771 3.34 -4.75 14.05
CA PRO A 771 3.27 -3.56 13.21
C PRO A 771 3.70 -3.86 11.76
N GLU A 772 2.74 -3.80 10.86
CA GLU A 772 2.81 -4.23 9.48
C GLU A 772 1.80 -3.37 8.69
N VAL A 773 2.14 -2.93 7.48
CA VAL A 773 1.40 -1.89 6.75
C VAL A 773 -0.01 -2.29 6.35
N HIS A 774 -0.26 -3.53 5.94
CA HIS A 774 -1.60 -4.03 5.57
C HIS A 774 -2.51 -4.14 6.78
N ALA A 775 -2.02 -4.79 7.84
CA ALA A 775 -2.73 -4.95 9.10
C ALA A 775 -3.07 -3.57 9.69
N ASP A 776 -2.08 -2.68 9.85
CA ASP A 776 -2.30 -1.34 10.40
C ASP A 776 -3.07 -0.43 9.44
N GLY A 777 -3.08 -0.72 8.14
CA GLY A 777 -3.97 -0.10 7.17
C GLY A 777 -5.45 -0.37 7.45
N GLU A 778 -5.80 -1.52 8.03
CA GLU A 778 -7.17 -1.79 8.47
C GLU A 778 -7.69 -0.79 9.53
N ILE A 779 -6.79 -0.12 10.26
CA ILE A 779 -7.12 0.94 11.21
C ILE A 779 -7.58 2.20 10.47
N TRP A 780 -6.83 2.66 9.47
CA TRP A 780 -7.21 3.83 8.68
C TRP A 780 -8.47 3.54 7.85
N ASN A 781 -8.61 2.33 7.33
CA ASN A 781 -9.81 1.80 6.69
C ASN A 781 -11.06 1.94 7.58
N ALA A 782 -10.99 1.44 8.82
CA ALA A 782 -12.09 1.50 9.78
C ALA A 782 -12.51 2.95 10.08
N ILE A 783 -11.51 3.83 10.29
CA ILE A 783 -11.72 5.25 10.58
C ILE A 783 -12.36 5.95 9.38
N GLN A 784 -11.82 5.77 8.17
CA GLN A 784 -12.28 6.42 6.96
C GLN A 784 -13.66 5.92 6.52
N TRP A 785 -13.95 4.62 6.64
CA TRP A 785 -15.27 4.09 6.33
C TRP A 785 -16.34 4.59 7.33
N TYR A 786 -15.97 4.83 8.59
CA TYR A 786 -16.83 5.54 9.54
C TYR A 786 -17.05 7.02 9.14
N VAL A 787 -16.01 7.73 8.71
CA VAL A 787 -16.10 9.10 8.18
C VAL A 787 -17.04 9.16 6.96
N ARG A 788 -16.85 8.25 6.00
CA ARG A 788 -17.70 8.04 4.82
C ARG A 788 -19.16 7.84 5.20
N HIS A 789 -19.45 6.92 6.12
CA HIS A 789 -20.83 6.67 6.59
C HIS A 789 -21.43 7.88 7.32
N ALA A 790 -20.65 8.64 8.09
CA ALA A 790 -21.11 9.84 8.76
C ALA A 790 -21.47 10.96 7.75
N LEU A 791 -20.68 11.11 6.68
CA LEU A 791 -20.97 12.04 5.58
C LEU A 791 -22.18 11.60 4.75
N ILE A 792 -22.28 10.31 4.38
CA ILE A 792 -23.48 9.75 3.74
C ILE A 792 -24.70 10.12 4.59
N LYS A 793 -24.68 9.79 5.89
CA LYS A 793 -25.80 10.04 6.81
C LYS A 793 -26.19 11.52 6.88
N LYS A 794 -25.23 12.44 6.83
CA LYS A 794 -25.50 13.89 6.83
C LYS A 794 -26.27 14.33 5.58
N TYR A 795 -25.92 13.80 4.41
CA TYR A 795 -26.46 14.25 3.12
C TYR A 795 -27.60 13.39 2.55
N ASN A 796 -27.82 12.17 3.08
CA ASN A 796 -28.70 11.16 2.48
C ASN A 796 -30.15 11.62 2.22
N LYS A 797 -30.70 12.55 3.01
CA LYS A 797 -32.07 13.08 2.79
C LYS A 797 -32.17 13.95 1.52
N GLN A 798 -31.07 14.57 1.08
CA GLN A 798 -31.01 15.46 -0.09
C GLN A 798 -30.38 14.78 -1.31
N PHE A 799 -29.34 13.98 -1.06
CA PHE A 799 -28.56 13.25 -2.06
C PHE A 799 -28.44 11.79 -1.60
N PRO A 800 -29.47 10.94 -1.83
CA PRO A 800 -29.48 9.58 -1.32
C PRO A 800 -28.34 8.75 -1.91
N ALA A 801 -27.54 8.11 -1.05
CA ALA A 801 -26.45 7.25 -1.47
C ALA A 801 -26.94 5.96 -2.18
N SER A 802 -28.21 5.60 -1.99
CA SER A 802 -28.89 4.53 -2.72
C SER A 802 -29.26 4.86 -4.17
N ASN A 803 -29.14 6.13 -4.59
CA ASN A 803 -29.42 6.52 -5.97
C ASN A 803 -28.20 6.23 -6.87
N ALA A 804 -28.13 5.00 -7.40
CA ALA A 804 -27.03 4.54 -8.25
C ALA A 804 -26.75 5.45 -9.46
N ARG A 805 -27.78 6.02 -10.10
CA ARG A 805 -27.62 6.96 -11.21
C ARG A 805 -26.92 8.25 -10.77
N LEU A 806 -27.23 8.75 -9.57
CA LEU A 806 -26.56 9.93 -8.99
C LEU A 806 -25.12 9.61 -8.56
N GLN A 807 -24.87 8.43 -7.97
CA GLN A 807 -23.51 7.99 -7.61
C GLN A 807 -22.62 7.94 -8.87
N LYS A 808 -23.03 7.18 -9.89
CA LYS A 808 -22.27 7.06 -11.15
C LYS A 808 -22.10 8.40 -11.86
N ALA A 809 -23.12 9.27 -11.88
CA ALA A 809 -22.99 10.62 -12.44
C ALA A 809 -21.95 11.47 -11.68
N CYS A 810 -21.94 11.42 -10.36
CA CYS A 810 -21.00 12.16 -9.51
C CYS A 810 -19.56 11.62 -9.58
N ALA A 811 -19.38 10.30 -9.78
CA ALA A 811 -18.09 9.68 -10.04
C ALA A 811 -17.54 10.08 -11.43
N LEU A 812 -18.38 10.02 -12.46
CA LEU A 812 -18.06 10.43 -13.83
C LEU A 812 -17.98 11.96 -14.03
N GLY A 813 -17.92 12.77 -12.97
CA GLY A 813 -17.80 14.24 -13.06
C GLY A 813 -19.02 14.95 -13.66
N HIS A 814 -20.11 14.23 -13.95
CA HIS A 814 -21.38 14.74 -14.46
C HIS A 814 -22.21 15.35 -13.33
N PHE A 815 -21.69 16.41 -12.72
CA PHE A 815 -22.32 17.03 -11.56
C PHE A 815 -23.72 17.61 -11.88
N PRO A 816 -24.72 17.38 -11.01
CA PRO A 816 -26.06 17.84 -11.25
C PRO A 816 -26.17 19.36 -11.05
N ASN A 817 -26.70 20.09 -12.04
CA ASN A 817 -27.06 21.50 -11.89
C ASN A 817 -28.43 21.63 -11.20
N ARG A 818 -28.50 21.31 -9.89
CA ARG A 818 -29.71 21.45 -9.08
C ARG A 818 -29.78 22.83 -8.46
N THR A 819 -30.91 23.50 -8.57
CA THR A 819 -31.16 24.84 -7.98
C THR A 819 -30.83 24.96 -6.49
N ARG A 820 -31.00 23.88 -5.72
CA ARG A 820 -30.67 23.83 -4.27
C ARG A 820 -29.19 23.55 -3.96
N ALA A 821 -28.43 22.98 -4.90
CA ALA A 821 -27.02 22.62 -4.73
C ALA A 821 -26.40 22.25 -6.09
N PRO A 822 -25.83 23.22 -6.84
CA PRO A 822 -25.20 22.95 -8.12
C PRO A 822 -23.80 22.34 -7.95
N GLY A 823 -23.35 21.61 -8.96
CA GLY A 823 -22.00 21.07 -9.01
C GLY A 823 -21.73 19.98 -7.97
N PHE A 824 -20.49 19.92 -7.49
CA PHE A 824 -20.03 19.01 -6.41
C PHE A 824 -20.97 18.96 -5.20
N PHE A 825 -21.62 20.08 -4.86
CA PHE A 825 -22.51 20.14 -3.70
C PHE A 825 -23.79 19.31 -3.86
N GLY A 826 -24.18 18.97 -5.09
CA GLY A 826 -25.34 18.13 -5.39
C GLY A 826 -25.10 16.62 -5.29
N CYS A 827 -23.94 16.19 -4.79
CA CYS A 827 -23.55 14.78 -4.71
C CYS A 827 -23.73 14.14 -3.31
N PRO A 828 -23.89 12.79 -3.24
CA PRO A 828 -23.93 12.03 -2.00
C PRO A 828 -22.68 12.21 -1.12
N GLY A 829 -22.81 11.87 0.17
CA GLY A 829 -21.76 12.11 1.16
C GLY A 829 -20.45 11.36 0.92
N ASN A 830 -20.49 10.19 0.29
CA ASN A 830 -19.31 9.40 -0.07
C ASN A 830 -18.45 10.08 -1.16
N ARG A 831 -19.06 10.68 -2.21
CA ARG A 831 -18.33 11.49 -3.19
C ARG A 831 -17.60 12.67 -2.57
N ARG A 832 -18.14 13.23 -1.46
CA ARG A 832 -17.50 14.32 -0.70
C ARG A 832 -16.32 13.81 0.12
N TRP A 833 -16.51 12.69 0.81
CA TRP A 833 -15.47 12.01 1.58
C TRP A 833 -14.22 11.73 0.72
N ILE A 834 -14.37 11.05 -0.41
CA ILE A 834 -13.22 10.71 -1.26
C ILE A 834 -12.59 11.93 -1.93
N GLN A 835 -13.35 13.01 -2.16
CA GLN A 835 -12.76 14.27 -2.58
C GLN A 835 -11.89 14.92 -1.49
N TYR A 836 -12.28 14.83 -0.22
CA TYR A 836 -11.45 15.34 0.88
C TYR A 836 -10.21 14.47 1.11
N MET A 837 -10.25 13.20 0.71
CA MET A 837 -9.09 12.29 0.69
C MET A 837 -8.07 12.78 -0.35
N TYR A 838 -8.43 12.85 -1.63
CA TYR A 838 -7.57 13.35 -2.70
C TYR A 838 -7.06 14.79 -2.48
N ASP A 839 -7.95 15.69 -2.04
CA ASP A 839 -7.53 17.04 -1.65
C ASP A 839 -6.50 17.03 -0.52
N ALA A 840 -6.53 16.05 0.39
CA ALA A 840 -5.59 15.94 1.49
C ALA A 840 -4.25 15.30 1.10
N LEU A 841 -4.23 14.33 0.17
CA LEU A 841 -3.01 13.79 -0.43
C LEU A 841 -2.19 14.93 -1.05
N LEU A 842 -2.80 15.66 -1.99
CA LEU A 842 -2.23 16.83 -2.68
C LEU A 842 -1.79 17.97 -1.74
N LEU A 843 -2.41 18.07 -0.56
CA LEU A 843 -2.06 19.08 0.45
C LEU A 843 -0.94 18.64 1.40
N GLN A 844 -0.39 17.42 1.30
CA GLN A 844 0.65 16.91 2.19
C GLN A 844 2.04 17.00 1.56
N ALA A 845 2.91 17.86 2.08
CA ALA A 845 4.29 18.05 1.59
C ALA A 845 5.37 17.27 2.40
N ASN A 846 4.94 16.47 3.38
CA ASN A 846 5.81 15.60 4.17
C ASN A 846 5.55 14.13 3.78
N GLY A 847 6.58 13.43 3.27
CA GLY A 847 6.48 12.05 2.81
C GLY A 847 6.29 11.03 3.93
N ASN A 848 6.63 11.41 5.17
CA ASN A 848 6.44 10.57 6.36
C ASN A 848 5.39 11.18 7.32
N PRO A 849 4.08 11.18 6.95
CA PRO A 849 3.02 11.78 7.74
C PRO A 849 2.43 10.81 8.77
N THR A 850 2.04 11.33 9.95
CA THR A 850 1.22 10.55 10.89
C THR A 850 -0.24 10.50 10.45
N MET A 851 -1.01 9.52 10.94
CA MET A 851 -2.48 9.54 10.79
C MET A 851 -3.12 10.79 11.41
N ILE A 852 -2.47 11.40 12.43
CA ILE A 852 -2.90 12.68 13.04
C ILE A 852 -2.72 13.84 12.04
N ASP A 853 -1.64 13.84 11.27
CA ASP A 853 -1.35 14.83 10.23
C ASP A 853 -2.36 14.71 9.09
N MET A 854 -2.57 13.52 8.52
CA MET A 854 -3.54 13.34 7.43
C MET A 854 -4.97 13.66 7.86
N LYS A 855 -5.34 13.37 9.11
CA LYS A 855 -6.59 13.84 9.72
C LYS A 855 -6.67 15.37 9.81
N ASN A 856 -5.57 16.06 10.12
CA ASN A 856 -5.53 17.53 10.15
C ASN A 856 -5.66 18.10 8.73
N THR A 857 -4.96 17.51 7.75
CA THR A 857 -4.97 17.91 6.35
C THR A 857 -6.35 17.67 5.70
N THR A 858 -7.05 16.57 6.04
CA THR A 858 -8.45 16.32 5.64
C THR A 858 -9.41 17.39 6.17
N LEU A 859 -9.23 17.87 7.42
CA LEU A 859 -10.02 18.98 7.96
C LEU A 859 -9.70 20.31 7.27
N ALA A 860 -8.46 20.52 6.83
CA ALA A 860 -8.08 21.67 6.01
C ALA A 860 -8.65 21.58 4.58
N ALA A 861 -8.72 20.38 3.99
CA ALA A 861 -9.38 20.15 2.70
C ALA A 861 -10.86 20.56 2.73
N ASP A 862 -11.63 20.19 3.76
CA ASP A 862 -13.01 20.69 3.92
C ASP A 862 -13.06 22.22 4.11
N ARG A 863 -12.12 22.80 4.88
CA ARG A 863 -12.01 24.27 5.01
C ARG A 863 -11.79 24.93 3.64
N LEU A 864 -10.91 24.38 2.82
CA LEU A 864 -10.59 24.88 1.49
C LEU A 864 -11.76 24.67 0.53
N ARG A 865 -12.32 23.47 0.42
CA ARG A 865 -13.38 23.14 -0.54
C ARG A 865 -14.74 23.72 -0.18
N THR A 866 -15.17 23.62 1.08
CA THR A 866 -16.55 24.00 1.48
C THR A 866 -16.63 25.23 2.38
N LYS A 867 -15.50 25.78 2.84
CA LYS A 867 -15.42 26.78 3.92
C LYS A 867 -15.71 26.21 5.33
N GLY A 868 -15.70 24.89 5.50
CA GLY A 868 -15.88 24.23 6.80
C GLY A 868 -17.25 23.63 7.06
N MET A 869 -18.04 23.32 6.01
CA MET A 869 -19.38 22.76 6.15
C MET A 869 -19.37 21.37 6.79
N ASP A 870 -18.37 20.53 6.46
CA ASP A 870 -18.26 19.16 6.96
C ASP A 870 -17.34 19.02 8.18
N HIS A 871 -16.58 20.07 8.52
CA HIS A 871 -15.58 20.14 9.60
C HIS A 871 -16.01 19.46 10.90
N ARG A 872 -17.25 19.70 11.35
CA ARG A 872 -17.77 19.08 12.59
C ARG A 872 -18.04 17.59 12.45
N VAL A 873 -18.60 17.12 11.33
CA VAL A 873 -18.87 15.68 11.14
C VAL A 873 -17.57 14.91 10.93
N LEU A 874 -16.60 15.50 10.21
CA LEU A 874 -15.24 14.98 10.07
C LEU A 874 -14.56 14.86 11.45
N ALA A 875 -14.46 15.96 12.20
CA ALA A 875 -13.75 15.99 13.49
C ALA A 875 -14.40 15.09 14.56
N ASP A 876 -15.73 15.03 14.63
CA ASP A 876 -16.44 14.11 15.55
C ASP A 876 -16.25 12.63 15.12
N SER A 877 -16.07 12.34 13.81
CA SER A 877 -15.82 10.97 13.31
C SER A 877 -14.38 10.52 13.53
N PHE A 878 -13.38 11.34 13.21
CA PHE A 878 -11.98 11.03 13.52
C PHE A 878 -11.76 10.84 15.02
N ALA A 879 -12.39 11.68 15.87
CA ALA A 879 -12.38 11.49 17.32
C ALA A 879 -13.12 10.22 17.78
N HIS A 880 -14.03 9.64 16.99
CA HIS A 880 -14.62 8.34 17.32
C HIS A 880 -13.62 7.20 17.11
N GLY A 881 -12.78 7.30 16.06
CA GLY A 881 -11.72 6.35 15.71
C GLY A 881 -10.37 6.56 16.42
N GLY A 882 -10.31 7.37 17.48
CA GLY A 882 -9.09 7.58 18.26
C GLY A 882 -8.18 8.73 17.78
N LEU A 883 -8.56 9.49 16.75
CA LEU A 883 -7.80 10.62 16.21
C LEU A 883 -8.34 11.99 16.69
N GLY A 884 -8.79 12.06 17.94
CA GLY A 884 -9.33 13.25 18.60
C GLY A 884 -8.28 14.17 19.23
N GLN A 885 -8.74 15.07 20.10
CA GLN A 885 -7.94 16.13 20.72
C GLN A 885 -6.74 15.62 21.53
N ASP A 886 -6.91 14.48 22.22
CA ASP A 886 -5.92 13.91 23.12
C ASP A 886 -5.07 12.80 22.44
N ALA A 887 -5.14 12.67 21.10
CA ALA A 887 -4.34 11.71 20.35
C ALA A 887 -2.87 12.17 20.27
N HIS A 888 -1.94 11.22 20.22
CA HIS A 888 -0.50 11.50 20.21
C HIS A 888 0.27 10.42 19.44
N SER A 889 1.23 10.84 18.60
CA SER A 889 2.28 9.99 18.06
C SER A 889 3.65 10.66 18.22
N ARG A 890 4.72 9.87 18.20
CA ARG A 890 6.14 10.27 18.23
C ARG A 890 6.69 10.71 16.86
N GLY A 891 6.02 10.34 15.77
CA GLY A 891 6.46 10.47 14.37
C GLY A 891 5.71 9.47 13.48
N GLY A 892 5.93 9.45 12.17
CA GLY A 892 5.30 8.45 11.31
C GLY A 892 5.78 7.02 11.58
N GLU A 893 7.00 6.83 12.09
CA GLU A 893 7.49 5.54 12.62
C GLU A 893 6.88 5.12 13.97
N ASP A 894 5.87 5.83 14.50
CA ASP A 894 5.31 5.48 15.80
C ASP A 894 4.32 4.31 15.72
N THR A 895 4.83 3.12 16.02
CA THR A 895 4.08 1.86 16.15
C THR A 895 3.40 1.68 17.52
N ASP A 896 3.56 2.61 18.47
CA ASP A 896 2.81 2.64 19.76
C ASP A 896 2.20 4.05 20.00
N PRO A 897 1.24 4.49 19.17
CA PRO A 897 0.60 5.79 19.29
C PRO A 897 -0.60 5.75 20.26
N ARG A 898 -0.81 6.84 21.00
CA ARG A 898 -1.92 6.91 21.94
C ARG A 898 -3.19 7.48 21.30
N GLY A 899 -4.24 6.67 21.22
CA GLY A 899 -5.59 7.11 20.85
C GLY A 899 -6.17 8.18 21.78
N GLY A 900 -6.89 9.14 21.19
CA GLY A 900 -7.65 10.17 21.88
C GLY A 900 -9.07 10.29 21.32
N PHE A 901 -10.08 10.26 22.18
CA PHE A 901 -11.49 10.10 21.75
C PHE A 901 -12.36 11.35 21.90
N ALA A 902 -11.78 12.49 22.28
CA ALA A 902 -12.50 13.75 22.48
C ALA A 902 -12.50 14.61 21.21
N SER A 903 -13.63 15.27 20.90
CA SER A 903 -13.68 16.28 19.84
C SER A 903 -13.09 17.60 20.35
N ALA A 904 -12.11 18.15 19.63
CA ALA A 904 -11.58 19.49 19.88
C ALA A 904 -12.56 20.61 19.45
N VAL A 905 -13.48 20.30 18.53
CA VAL A 905 -14.48 21.24 17.98
C VAL A 905 -15.68 21.35 18.92
N LYS A 906 -16.02 20.27 19.63
CA LYS A 906 -17.24 20.13 20.42
C LYS A 906 -16.94 20.14 21.93
N LYS A 907 -17.55 21.04 22.70
CA LYS A 907 -17.29 21.15 24.16
C LYS A 907 -18.05 20.14 25.02
N ASP A 908 -19.19 19.64 24.56
CA ASP A 908 -20.04 18.65 25.24
C ASP A 908 -19.60 17.20 24.96
N ASN A 909 -18.30 16.92 25.11
CA ASN A 909 -17.82 15.54 25.17
C ASN A 909 -18.43 14.82 26.38
N ALA A 910 -18.62 13.50 26.28
CA ALA A 910 -18.96 12.67 27.43
C ALA A 910 -17.75 12.58 28.36
N HIS A 911 -17.97 12.70 29.67
CA HIS A 911 -16.93 12.53 30.68
C HIS A 911 -17.02 11.10 31.24
N VAL A 912 -15.97 10.30 31.07
CA VAL A 912 -15.97 8.88 31.44
C VAL A 912 -14.88 8.62 32.48
N LYS A 913 -15.26 8.06 33.64
CA LYS A 913 -14.34 7.57 34.66
C LYS A 913 -14.43 6.06 34.78
N PHE A 914 -13.33 5.35 34.58
CA PHE A 914 -13.26 3.90 34.76
C PHE A 914 -12.95 3.56 36.22
N VAL A 915 -13.65 2.56 36.75
CA VAL A 915 -13.45 2.02 38.09
C VAL A 915 -13.57 0.50 38.00
N VAL A 916 -12.46 -0.21 38.21
CA VAL A 916 -12.42 -1.67 38.19
C VAL A 916 -12.42 -2.19 39.63
N ARG A 917 -13.28 -3.16 39.92
CA ARG A 917 -13.45 -3.74 41.26
C ARG A 917 -13.56 -5.25 41.22
N ASP A 918 -13.09 -5.89 42.27
CA ASP A 918 -13.29 -7.31 42.52
C ASP A 918 -14.79 -7.60 42.71
N ALA A 919 -15.34 -8.55 41.96
CA ALA A 919 -16.77 -8.83 41.93
C ALA A 919 -17.32 -9.43 43.24
N LYS A 920 -16.45 -10.02 44.09
CA LYS A 920 -16.83 -10.68 45.35
C LYS A 920 -16.64 -9.77 46.56
N THR A 921 -15.51 -9.07 46.63
CA THR A 921 -15.10 -8.24 47.77
C THR A 921 -15.37 -6.75 47.56
N ASN A 922 -15.72 -6.34 46.33
CA ASN A 922 -15.92 -4.95 45.91
C ASN A 922 -14.69 -4.04 46.11
N LYS A 923 -13.51 -4.60 46.45
CA LYS A 923 -12.24 -3.86 46.60
C LYS A 923 -11.77 -3.33 45.23
N PRO A 924 -11.08 -2.17 45.18
CA PRO A 924 -10.50 -1.66 43.93
C PRO A 924 -9.45 -2.62 43.36
N VAL A 925 -9.43 -2.78 42.03
CA VAL A 925 -8.44 -3.59 41.30
C VAL A 925 -7.61 -2.67 40.41
N LYS A 926 -6.29 -2.90 40.39
CA LYS A 926 -5.35 -2.25 39.46
C LYS A 926 -5.52 -2.91 38.09
N ALA A 927 -5.92 -2.13 37.10
CA ALA A 927 -6.27 -2.62 35.77
C ALA A 927 -5.89 -1.61 34.69
N LEU A 928 -5.59 -2.11 33.51
CA LEU A 928 -5.54 -1.35 32.26
C LEU A 928 -6.90 -1.46 31.56
N VAL A 929 -7.23 -0.43 30.77
CA VAL A 929 -8.47 -0.35 30.00
C VAL A 929 -8.14 0.14 28.60
N TYR A 930 -8.53 -0.65 27.60
CA TYR A 930 -8.29 -0.46 26.19
C TYR A 930 -9.62 -0.10 25.51
N VAL A 931 -9.58 0.67 24.43
CA VAL A 931 -10.72 0.87 23.51
C VAL A 931 -10.49 -0.07 22.34
N GLY A 932 -11.51 -0.83 21.95
CA GLY A 932 -11.39 -1.83 20.88
C GLY A 932 -11.69 -3.26 21.37
N LYS A 933 -11.11 -4.25 20.68
CA LYS A 933 -11.24 -5.67 21.01
C LYS A 933 -9.96 -6.32 21.54
N PHE A 934 -8.81 -5.68 21.38
CA PHE A 934 -7.50 -6.31 21.58
C PHE A 934 -6.81 -5.81 22.86
N GLU A 935 -5.84 -6.59 23.31
CA GLU A 935 -5.02 -6.34 24.51
C GLU A 935 -3.55 -6.46 24.16
N ALA A 936 -3.19 -7.55 23.46
CA ALA A 936 -1.90 -7.70 22.81
C ALA A 936 -1.61 -6.51 21.89
N ARG A 937 -0.38 -5.99 21.98
CA ARG A 937 0.25 -5.00 21.08
C ARG A 937 -0.43 -3.60 21.01
N VAL A 938 -1.63 -3.45 21.58
CA VAL A 938 -2.45 -2.22 21.57
C VAL A 938 -2.14 -1.27 22.74
N THR A 939 -2.09 0.05 22.48
CA THR A 939 -1.80 1.05 23.51
C THR A 939 -2.96 1.24 24.52
N PRO A 940 -2.76 1.13 25.84
CA PRO A 940 -3.83 1.23 26.82
C PRO A 940 -4.37 2.67 27.00
N TYR A 941 -5.68 2.84 26.82
CA TYR A 941 -6.37 4.14 26.90
C TYR A 941 -6.46 4.71 28.33
N ALA A 942 -6.70 3.87 29.34
CA ALA A 942 -6.88 4.30 30.73
C ALA A 942 -6.31 3.29 31.73
N SER A 943 -5.94 3.75 32.93
CA SER A 943 -5.59 2.86 34.05
C SER A 943 -6.34 3.24 35.32
N THR A 944 -6.64 2.26 36.17
CA THR A 944 -7.34 2.48 37.46
C THR A 944 -6.40 2.77 38.63
N PHE A 945 -5.09 2.83 38.39
CA PHE A 945 -4.07 2.98 39.42
C PHE A 945 -3.21 4.23 39.18
N HIS A 946 -2.98 5.02 40.23
CA HIS A 946 -2.20 6.24 40.12
C HIS A 946 -0.70 5.97 40.09
N ASN A 947 -0.13 5.86 38.88
CA ASN A 947 1.27 6.21 38.67
C ASN A 947 1.36 7.71 38.34
N LYS A 948 1.77 8.54 39.32
CA LYS A 948 1.80 10.01 39.19
C LYS A 948 2.75 10.55 38.10
N LYS A 949 3.58 9.71 37.45
CA LYS A 949 4.58 10.16 36.46
C LYS A 949 4.58 9.42 35.11
N LYS A 950 3.92 8.27 34.92
CA LYS A 950 4.09 7.45 33.69
C LYS A 950 2.86 6.68 33.15
N GLY A 951 1.63 6.87 33.66
CA GLY A 951 0.47 6.06 33.23
C GLY A 951 -0.74 6.86 32.70
N PRO A 952 -1.60 6.27 31.84
CA PRO A 952 -2.83 6.91 31.39
C PRO A 952 -3.82 7.10 32.55
N LYS A 953 -4.69 8.11 32.47
CA LYS A 953 -5.57 8.50 33.59
C LYS A 953 -6.77 7.55 33.70
N ALA A 954 -7.40 7.50 34.88
CA ALA A 954 -8.66 6.79 35.09
C ALA A 954 -9.89 7.54 34.52
N SER A 955 -9.72 8.74 33.96
CA SER A 955 -10.82 9.62 33.57
C SER A 955 -10.48 10.42 32.32
N HIS A 956 -11.36 10.35 31.32
CA HIS A 956 -11.16 10.88 29.98
C HIS A 956 -12.44 11.49 29.41
N LYS A 957 -12.31 12.11 28.22
CA LYS A 957 -13.41 12.63 27.42
C LYS A 957 -13.58 11.80 26.15
N MET A 958 -14.83 11.57 25.75
CA MET A 958 -15.17 10.83 24.52
C MET A 958 -16.31 11.51 23.75
N VAL A 959 -16.29 11.45 22.42
CA VAL A 959 -17.43 11.85 21.58
C VAL A 959 -18.60 10.87 21.74
N ARG A 960 -19.78 11.26 21.24
CA ARG A 960 -20.94 10.34 21.18
C ARG A 960 -20.58 9.12 20.33
N GLY A 961 -20.92 7.93 20.80
CA GLY A 961 -20.57 6.70 20.10
C GLY A 961 -21.04 5.46 20.85
N HIS A 962 -20.97 4.32 20.17
CA HIS A 962 -20.91 3.01 20.81
C HIS A 962 -19.45 2.56 20.75
N TYR A 963 -18.90 2.12 21.86
CA TYR A 963 -17.50 1.73 21.99
C TYR A 963 -17.41 0.32 22.55
N HIS A 964 -16.44 -0.43 22.06
CA HIS A 964 -15.97 -1.65 22.69
C HIS A 964 -14.80 -1.30 23.62
N PHE A 965 -14.73 -2.00 24.75
CA PHE A 965 -13.67 -1.86 25.74
C PHE A 965 -13.20 -3.22 26.19
N LEU A 966 -11.93 -3.28 26.56
CA LEU A 966 -11.30 -4.41 27.23
C LEU A 966 -10.70 -3.92 28.54
N VAL A 967 -10.82 -4.71 29.61
CA VAL A 967 -10.12 -4.50 30.87
C VAL A 967 -9.17 -5.65 31.08
N GLN A 968 -7.89 -5.39 31.30
CA GLN A 968 -6.88 -6.36 31.69
C GLN A 968 -6.48 -6.11 33.14
N ALA A 969 -6.35 -7.18 33.95
CA ALA A 969 -5.80 -7.06 35.29
C ALA A 969 -5.13 -8.36 35.78
N LYS A 970 -3.89 -8.22 36.26
CA LYS A 970 -3.11 -9.30 36.89
C LYS A 970 -3.86 -9.94 38.07
N GLY A 971 -4.06 -11.26 38.00
CA GLY A 971 -4.84 -12.08 38.92
C GLY A 971 -6.35 -12.13 38.63
N TYR A 972 -6.81 -11.47 37.55
CA TYR A 972 -8.22 -11.27 37.21
C TYR A 972 -8.56 -11.54 35.74
N GLY A 973 -7.56 -11.87 34.92
CA GLY A 973 -7.70 -12.03 33.48
C GLY A 973 -8.22 -10.77 32.79
N GLU A 974 -8.92 -11.01 31.69
CA GLU A 974 -9.54 -9.95 30.90
C GLU A 974 -11.06 -9.89 31.01
N ARG A 975 -11.62 -8.73 30.67
CA ARG A 975 -13.06 -8.57 30.47
C ARG A 975 -13.40 -7.55 29.38
N ARG A 976 -13.94 -8.04 28.27
CA ARG A 976 -14.52 -7.24 27.19
C ARG A 976 -15.95 -6.76 27.53
N PHE A 977 -16.32 -5.52 27.18
CA PHE A 977 -17.67 -4.96 27.33
C PHE A 977 -17.98 -3.84 26.33
N GLY A 978 -19.27 -3.55 26.08
CA GLY A 978 -19.72 -2.43 25.24
C GLY A 978 -20.32 -1.28 26.05
N ALA A 979 -20.13 -0.03 25.61
CA ALA A 979 -20.75 1.14 26.22
C ALA A 979 -21.10 2.26 25.20
N LYS A 980 -22.27 2.88 25.37
CA LYS A 980 -22.81 3.92 24.45
C LYS A 980 -22.87 5.30 25.08
N TYR A 981 -21.98 6.23 24.76
CA TYR A 981 -21.94 7.56 25.42
C TYR A 981 -22.82 8.59 24.70
N LYS A 982 -23.51 9.45 25.48
CA LYS A 982 -24.24 10.63 24.99
C LYS A 982 -23.43 11.91 25.26
N PRO A 983 -23.56 12.96 24.44
CA PRO A 983 -22.87 14.23 24.67
C PRO A 983 -23.18 14.86 26.03
N GLY A 984 -22.20 15.56 26.61
CA GLY A 984 -22.31 16.39 27.80
C GLY A 984 -22.67 15.65 29.09
N LYS A 985 -22.58 14.31 29.12
CA LYS A 985 -22.97 13.51 30.28
C LYS A 985 -21.77 12.87 30.98
N HIS A 986 -21.85 12.83 32.30
CA HIS A 986 -20.87 12.23 33.19
C HIS A 986 -21.23 10.77 33.48
N TYR A 987 -20.26 9.89 33.34
CA TYR A 987 -20.40 8.45 33.49
C TYR A 987 -19.28 7.91 34.38
N THR A 988 -19.65 7.30 35.51
CA THR A 988 -18.75 6.37 36.19
C THR A 988 -19.02 4.98 35.65
N GLN A 989 -18.04 4.42 34.95
CA GLN A 989 -18.07 3.09 34.37
C GLN A 989 -17.46 2.11 35.37
N ILE A 990 -18.32 1.47 36.17
CA ILE A 990 -17.89 0.45 37.13
C ILE A 990 -17.86 -0.89 36.40
N VAL A 991 -16.67 -1.49 36.31
CA VAL A 991 -16.46 -2.82 35.76
C VAL A 991 -16.11 -3.75 36.91
N ARG A 992 -16.93 -4.77 37.14
CA ARG A 992 -16.60 -5.82 38.09
C ARG A 992 -15.85 -6.94 37.38
N VAL A 993 -14.72 -7.35 37.93
CA VAL A 993 -13.84 -8.43 37.43
C VAL A 993 -13.70 -9.51 38.50
N GLU A 994 -13.43 -10.73 38.09
CA GLU A 994 -13.38 -11.91 38.95
C GLU A 994 -11.96 -12.45 39.01
N ARG A 995 -11.55 -12.99 40.16
CA ARG A 995 -10.23 -13.59 40.27
C ARG A 995 -10.10 -14.75 39.27
N ASN A 996 -9.12 -14.65 38.38
CA ASN A 996 -8.68 -15.77 37.54
C ASN A 996 -7.96 -16.76 38.46
N PHE A 997 -8.53 -17.95 38.66
CA PHE A 997 -7.92 -18.97 39.53
C PHE A 997 -6.72 -19.68 38.88
N ALA A 998 -6.62 -19.64 37.55
CA ALA A 998 -5.52 -20.23 36.78
C ALA A 998 -4.29 -19.30 36.70
N SER A 999 -4.44 -18.01 36.99
CA SER A 999 -3.37 -17.00 36.88
C SER A 999 -2.14 -17.27 37.76
N LYS A 1000 -0.93 -17.09 37.22
CA LYS A 1000 0.35 -17.04 37.95
C LYS A 1000 0.35 -15.94 39.01
N HIS A 1001 -0.34 -14.82 38.75
CA HIS A 1001 -0.58 -13.73 39.71
C HIS A 1001 -1.64 -14.05 40.78
N SER A 1002 -2.39 -15.14 40.63
CA SER A 1002 -3.21 -15.74 41.69
C SER A 1002 -2.49 -16.87 42.47
N GLY A 1003 -1.22 -17.15 42.15
CA GLY A 1003 -0.39 -18.18 42.78
C GLY A 1003 -0.54 -19.58 42.18
N ALA A 1004 -1.14 -19.70 40.99
CA ALA A 1004 -1.15 -20.96 40.25
C ALA A 1004 0.22 -21.24 39.61
N THR A 1005 0.50 -22.51 39.35
CA THR A 1005 1.65 -22.95 38.54
C THR A 1005 1.17 -23.81 37.39
N ILE A 1006 1.98 -23.94 36.35
CA ILE A 1006 1.66 -24.68 35.13
C ILE A 1006 2.84 -25.56 34.74
N ASP A 1007 2.52 -26.71 34.19
CA ASP A 1007 3.46 -27.65 33.58
C ASP A 1007 2.87 -28.12 32.23
N GLY A 1008 3.73 -28.58 31.32
CA GLY A 1008 3.34 -28.99 29.97
C GLY A 1008 3.76 -30.42 29.66
N SER A 1009 3.22 -30.98 28.57
CA SER A 1009 3.69 -32.27 28.05
C SER A 1009 5.10 -32.13 27.43
N ALA A 1010 5.76 -33.25 27.13
CA ALA A 1010 7.02 -33.22 26.39
C ALA A 1010 6.88 -32.45 25.05
N GLY A 1011 7.81 -31.55 24.78
CA GLY A 1011 7.78 -30.61 23.66
C GLY A 1011 7.09 -29.27 23.94
N SER A 1012 6.68 -28.98 25.19
CA SER A 1012 6.15 -27.66 25.55
C SER A 1012 7.22 -26.61 25.75
N VAL A 1013 6.92 -25.37 25.36
CA VAL A 1013 7.74 -24.17 25.59
C VAL A 1013 6.91 -23.03 26.20
N ARG A 1014 7.57 -22.14 26.94
CA ARG A 1014 6.97 -20.91 27.53
C ARG A 1014 5.70 -21.14 28.37
N ASN A 1015 5.57 -22.32 29.00
CA ASN A 1015 4.37 -22.74 29.75
C ASN A 1015 3.79 -21.67 30.69
N ALA A 1016 4.64 -20.90 31.38
CA ALA A 1016 4.23 -19.88 32.33
C ALA A 1016 3.47 -18.69 31.72
N ASP A 1017 3.52 -18.51 30.40
CA ASP A 1017 2.92 -17.37 29.72
C ASP A 1017 1.47 -17.64 29.33
N LEU A 1018 1.06 -18.91 29.24
CA LEU A 1018 -0.34 -19.31 29.06
C LEU A 1018 -1.27 -18.94 30.23
N ILE A 1019 -0.75 -18.42 31.35
CA ILE A 1019 -1.55 -18.17 32.57
C ILE A 1019 -1.22 -16.83 33.25
N ASP A 1020 -0.93 -15.77 32.51
CA ASP A 1020 -0.45 -14.52 33.10
C ASP A 1020 -1.32 -13.28 32.94
N ASP A 1021 -2.54 -13.52 32.46
CA ASP A 1021 -3.61 -12.58 32.26
C ASP A 1021 -3.43 -11.64 31.04
N THR A 1022 -2.61 -11.98 30.04
CA THR A 1022 -2.44 -11.19 28.79
C THR A 1022 -2.48 -12.05 27.52
N GLU A 1023 -2.90 -11.48 26.39
CA GLU A 1023 -2.81 -12.12 25.07
C GLU A 1023 -1.50 -11.77 24.33
N ASN A 1024 -0.62 -10.97 24.94
CA ASN A 1024 0.61 -10.48 24.33
C ASN A 1024 1.77 -11.50 24.36
N THR A 1025 1.57 -12.66 24.95
CA THR A 1025 2.56 -13.72 25.12
C THR A 1025 1.93 -15.09 24.85
N ASP A 1026 2.75 -16.11 24.59
CA ASP A 1026 2.27 -17.42 24.15
C ASP A 1026 3.01 -18.61 24.78
N SER A 1027 2.36 -19.76 24.74
CA SER A 1027 2.98 -21.06 24.97
C SER A 1027 2.72 -21.97 23.77
N GLY A 1028 3.72 -22.79 23.43
CA GLY A 1028 3.67 -23.70 22.28
C GLY A 1028 3.92 -25.15 22.67
N PHE A 1029 3.51 -26.06 21.79
CA PHE A 1029 4.04 -27.42 21.66
C PHE A 1029 4.64 -27.63 20.29
N ASP A 1030 5.88 -28.13 20.24
CA ASP A 1030 6.37 -28.90 19.11
C ASP A 1030 6.28 -30.40 19.46
N ALA A 1031 5.66 -31.21 18.61
CA ALA A 1031 5.51 -32.64 18.81
C ALA A 1031 6.57 -33.49 18.08
N GLY A 1032 7.51 -32.87 17.34
CA GLY A 1032 8.35 -33.56 16.36
C GLY A 1032 7.48 -34.24 15.30
N ALA A 1033 7.81 -35.45 14.87
CA ALA A 1033 6.93 -36.24 14.00
C ALA A 1033 5.64 -36.78 14.71
N GLY A 1034 5.45 -36.49 16.00
CA GLY A 1034 4.32 -37.00 16.80
C GLY A 1034 3.03 -36.17 16.65
N PRO A 1035 1.85 -36.71 16.99
CA PRO A 1035 0.60 -35.95 16.91
C PRO A 1035 0.49 -34.87 18.01
N ILE A 1036 -0.05 -33.69 17.66
CA ILE A 1036 -0.46 -32.67 18.64
C ILE A 1036 -1.66 -33.10 19.49
N ALA A 1037 -2.44 -34.08 19.03
CA ALA A 1037 -3.65 -34.52 19.69
C ALA A 1037 -3.31 -35.27 20.98
N GLY A 1038 -3.77 -34.75 22.13
CA GLY A 1038 -3.45 -35.29 23.45
C GLY A 1038 -2.31 -34.57 24.18
N LYS A 1039 -1.50 -33.74 23.50
CA LYS A 1039 -0.60 -32.79 24.17
C LYS A 1039 -1.42 -31.88 25.09
N ALA A 1040 -0.88 -31.55 26.26
CA ALA A 1040 -1.65 -30.87 27.27
C ALA A 1040 -0.84 -30.02 28.25
N TRP A 1041 -1.37 -28.82 28.54
CA TRP A 1041 -0.95 -27.98 29.65
C TRP A 1041 -1.74 -28.33 30.91
N THR A 1042 -1.07 -28.50 32.04
CA THR A 1042 -1.67 -28.82 33.35
C THR A 1042 -1.43 -27.68 34.34
N VAL A 1043 -2.48 -26.95 34.67
CA VAL A 1043 -2.46 -25.85 35.65
C VAL A 1043 -2.84 -26.35 37.03
N LYS A 1044 -1.94 -26.17 38.00
CA LYS A 1044 -2.14 -26.40 39.44
C LYS A 1044 -2.60 -25.10 40.09
N LEU A 1045 -3.86 -25.06 40.49
CA LEU A 1045 -4.47 -23.89 41.13
C LEU A 1045 -3.95 -23.68 42.55
N HIS A 1046 -3.91 -22.42 43.00
CA HIS A 1046 -3.62 -22.07 44.40
C HIS A 1046 -4.79 -22.44 45.33
N GLY A 1047 -4.88 -23.72 45.69
CA GLY A 1047 -5.94 -24.31 46.50
C GLY A 1047 -7.05 -24.99 45.68
N LYS A 1048 -8.06 -25.53 46.38
CA LYS A 1048 -9.21 -26.22 45.76
C LYS A 1048 -10.34 -25.21 45.50
N HIS A 1049 -10.73 -25.04 44.24
CA HIS A 1049 -11.74 -24.05 43.81
C HIS A 1049 -12.97 -24.70 43.16
N ARG A 1050 -14.10 -23.97 43.16
CA ARG A 1050 -15.28 -24.32 42.36
C ARG A 1050 -15.16 -23.62 41.01
N ILE A 1051 -14.98 -24.37 39.94
CA ILE A 1051 -14.82 -23.87 38.57
C ILE A 1051 -16.09 -24.19 37.76
N SER A 1052 -16.59 -23.24 36.98
CA SER A 1052 -17.76 -23.42 36.08
C SER A 1052 -17.50 -22.98 34.64
N SER A 1053 -16.36 -22.34 34.39
CA SER A 1053 -16.00 -21.85 33.07
C SER A 1053 -14.50 -21.60 32.98
N VAL A 1054 -13.97 -21.76 31.78
CA VAL A 1054 -12.64 -21.28 31.40
C VAL A 1054 -12.76 -20.23 30.31
N ARG A 1055 -11.68 -19.48 30.08
CA ARG A 1055 -11.48 -18.78 28.82
C ARG A 1055 -10.14 -19.19 28.23
N VAL A 1056 -10.07 -19.27 26.91
CA VAL A 1056 -8.87 -19.69 26.19
C VAL A 1056 -8.65 -18.73 25.02
N SER A 1057 -7.42 -18.33 24.77
CA SER A 1057 -6.98 -17.62 23.56
C SER A 1057 -6.00 -18.46 22.75
N ALA A 1058 -6.02 -18.28 21.43
CA ALA A 1058 -5.09 -18.85 20.47
C ALA A 1058 -4.40 -17.74 19.64
N GLU A 1059 -4.57 -16.46 20.02
CA GLU A 1059 -3.95 -15.31 19.35
C GLU A 1059 -2.43 -15.30 19.58
N HIS A 1060 -1.66 -15.93 18.69
CA HIS A 1060 -0.20 -15.98 18.85
C HIS A 1060 0.46 -14.59 18.71
N ARG A 1061 1.74 -14.51 19.07
CA ARG A 1061 2.55 -13.29 18.99
C ARG A 1061 3.49 -13.34 17.78
N PRO A 1062 4.05 -12.21 17.34
CA PRO A 1062 5.16 -12.25 16.41
C PRO A 1062 6.34 -13.07 16.95
N ALA A 1063 7.18 -13.58 16.04
CA ALA A 1063 8.45 -14.19 16.39
C ALA A 1063 9.34 -13.17 17.14
N ILE A 1064 10.06 -13.64 18.15
CA ILE A 1064 11.03 -12.87 18.94
C ILE A 1064 12.45 -13.17 18.44
N ASP A 1065 12.70 -14.42 18.09
CA ASP A 1065 13.98 -14.90 17.55
C ASP A 1065 13.67 -15.89 16.42
N ASP A 1066 13.88 -15.46 15.17
CA ASP A 1066 13.69 -16.29 13.98
C ASP A 1066 14.85 -17.26 13.73
N THR A 1067 15.72 -17.48 14.72
CA THR A 1067 16.72 -18.56 14.74
C THR A 1067 16.46 -19.60 15.84
N ASP A 1068 15.50 -19.36 16.74
CA ASP A 1068 15.06 -20.34 17.75
C ASP A 1068 13.98 -21.27 17.14
N PRO A 1069 14.28 -22.57 16.91
CA PRO A 1069 13.29 -23.50 16.36
C PRO A 1069 12.09 -23.74 17.30
N THR A 1070 12.18 -23.31 18.56
CA THR A 1070 11.08 -23.33 19.54
C THR A 1070 10.23 -22.05 19.54
N ASP A 1071 10.57 -21.06 18.71
CA ASP A 1071 9.76 -19.86 18.47
C ASP A 1071 8.99 -19.89 17.15
N PHE A 1072 8.35 -21.02 16.87
CA PHE A 1072 7.44 -21.13 15.73
C PHE A 1072 6.18 -20.28 15.92
N GLN A 1073 5.87 -19.43 14.93
CA GLN A 1073 4.68 -18.57 14.91
C GLN A 1073 3.97 -18.72 13.56
N ALA A 1074 2.76 -19.30 13.55
CA ALA A 1074 2.01 -19.54 12.32
C ALA A 1074 0.51 -19.70 12.58
N ARG A 1075 -0.32 -18.95 11.85
CA ARG A 1075 -1.81 -18.98 11.95
C ARG A 1075 -2.44 -20.34 11.67
N ILE A 1076 -1.69 -21.23 11.02
CA ILE A 1076 -2.06 -22.60 10.67
C ILE A 1076 -1.77 -23.58 11.84
N SER A 1077 -0.88 -23.21 12.76
CA SER A 1077 -0.59 -23.97 14.00
C SER A 1077 -1.46 -23.54 15.20
N ASP A 1078 -2.21 -22.44 15.12
CA ASP A 1078 -3.06 -21.96 16.22
C ASP A 1078 -4.01 -23.04 16.79
N LEU A 1079 -4.15 -23.07 18.12
CA LEU A 1079 -5.05 -23.99 18.81
C LEU A 1079 -6.49 -23.82 18.31
N ARG A 1080 -7.08 -24.87 17.73
CA ARG A 1080 -8.43 -24.82 17.17
C ARG A 1080 -9.50 -25.45 18.06
N SER A 1081 -9.19 -26.61 18.65
CA SER A 1081 -10.11 -27.34 19.51
C SER A 1081 -9.39 -28.14 20.61
N PHE A 1082 -10.07 -28.30 21.74
CA PHE A 1082 -9.50 -28.87 22.96
C PHE A 1082 -10.57 -29.49 23.87
N THR A 1083 -10.12 -30.31 24.83
CA THR A 1083 -10.93 -30.78 25.95
C THR A 1083 -10.39 -30.23 27.27
N ILE A 1084 -11.28 -29.75 28.13
CA ILE A 1084 -10.96 -29.38 29.51
C ILE A 1084 -11.13 -30.60 30.40
N GLN A 1085 -10.05 -30.99 31.07
CA GLN A 1085 -10.07 -31.99 32.13
C GLN A 1085 -9.82 -31.33 33.48
N VAL A 1086 -10.29 -31.98 34.55
CA VAL A 1086 -10.08 -31.53 35.94
C VAL A 1086 -9.66 -32.67 36.84
N SER A 1087 -8.85 -32.37 37.85
CA SER A 1087 -8.48 -33.29 38.93
C SER A 1087 -8.46 -32.59 40.31
N LYS A 1088 -8.55 -33.39 41.38
CA LYS A 1088 -8.38 -32.96 42.78
C LYS A 1088 -6.99 -33.26 43.36
N ASP A 1089 -6.33 -34.30 42.85
CA ASP A 1089 -5.09 -34.90 43.36
C ASP A 1089 -3.88 -34.53 42.49
N GLY A 1090 -4.06 -34.55 41.16
CA GLY A 1090 -3.01 -34.34 40.16
C GLY A 1090 -2.79 -35.57 39.25
N GLU A 1091 -3.53 -36.65 39.48
CA GLU A 1091 -3.37 -37.96 38.84
C GLU A 1091 -4.65 -38.34 38.08
N HIS A 1092 -5.80 -38.31 38.77
CA HIS A 1092 -7.09 -38.75 38.23
C HIS A 1092 -7.82 -37.63 37.49
N PHE A 1093 -7.52 -37.45 36.21
CA PHE A 1093 -8.16 -36.45 35.36
C PHE A 1093 -9.47 -36.96 34.73
N LYS A 1094 -10.51 -36.13 34.77
CA LYS A 1094 -11.76 -36.36 34.04
C LYS A 1094 -12.12 -35.21 33.12
N THR A 1095 -12.52 -35.52 31.89
CA THR A 1095 -13.06 -34.53 30.95
C THR A 1095 -14.37 -33.95 31.46
N VAL A 1096 -14.47 -32.63 31.54
CA VAL A 1096 -15.71 -31.93 31.94
C VAL A 1096 -16.38 -31.19 30.77
N LYS A 1097 -15.62 -30.88 29.71
CA LYS A 1097 -16.12 -30.18 28.54
C LYS A 1097 -15.22 -30.38 27.32
N PHE A 1098 -15.82 -30.64 26.17
CA PHE A 1098 -15.20 -30.44 24.86
C PHE A 1098 -15.53 -29.04 24.35
N SER A 1099 -14.55 -28.35 23.74
CA SER A 1099 -14.71 -27.02 23.15
C SER A 1099 -15.65 -27.01 21.96
N GLY A 1100 -15.74 -28.13 21.23
CA GLY A 1100 -16.32 -28.21 19.88
C GLY A 1100 -15.23 -28.05 18.81
N LYS A 1101 -15.43 -28.67 17.64
CA LYS A 1101 -14.47 -28.73 16.50
C LYS A 1101 -14.18 -27.37 15.83
N ARG A 1102 -14.87 -26.30 16.22
CA ARG A 1102 -14.80 -24.95 15.65
C ARG A 1102 -14.80 -23.89 16.77
N PHE A 1103 -14.13 -24.18 17.89
CA PHE A 1103 -14.11 -23.26 19.02
C PHE A 1103 -13.36 -21.98 18.66
N PHE A 1104 -12.19 -22.13 18.02
CA PHE A 1104 -11.57 -21.10 17.21
C PHE A 1104 -11.81 -21.43 15.73
N PRO A 1105 -12.49 -20.57 14.94
CA PRO A 1105 -12.89 -20.88 13.58
C PRO A 1105 -11.89 -20.38 12.53
N GLY A 1106 -11.03 -21.29 12.04
CA GLY A 1106 -10.30 -21.11 10.78
C GLY A 1106 -11.21 -20.78 9.58
N ARG A 1107 -10.66 -20.05 8.60
CA ARG A 1107 -11.35 -19.53 7.40
C ARG A 1107 -10.42 -19.63 6.19
N LEU A 1108 -11.01 -19.41 5.01
CA LEU A 1108 -10.25 -19.08 3.79
C LEU A 1108 -10.16 -17.54 3.65
N PRO A 1109 -9.08 -17.02 3.06
CA PRO A 1109 -7.91 -17.78 2.58
C PRO A 1109 -7.00 -18.19 3.76
N ARG A 1110 -7.19 -17.59 4.95
CA ARG A 1110 -6.44 -17.87 6.17
C ARG A 1110 -7.27 -17.70 7.45
N THR A 1111 -6.73 -18.18 8.57
CA THR A 1111 -7.16 -17.77 9.91
C THR A 1111 -6.81 -16.28 10.12
N VAL A 1112 -7.59 -15.58 10.97
CA VAL A 1112 -7.49 -14.13 11.22
C VAL A 1112 -7.60 -13.88 12.72
N VAL A 1113 -6.82 -12.94 13.28
CA VAL A 1113 -6.75 -12.69 14.74
C VAL A 1113 -8.11 -12.50 15.42
N PRO A 1114 -9.11 -11.80 14.83
CA PRO A 1114 -10.44 -11.64 15.41
C PRO A 1114 -11.22 -12.94 15.70
N ASN A 1115 -10.77 -14.08 15.18
CA ASN A 1115 -11.32 -15.40 15.48
C ASN A 1115 -10.61 -16.10 16.66
N GLU A 1116 -9.32 -15.82 16.86
CA GLU A 1116 -8.41 -16.54 17.75
C GLU A 1116 -8.31 -15.93 19.15
N ILE A 1117 -8.77 -14.67 19.31
CA ILE A 1117 -8.86 -14.00 20.63
C ILE A 1117 -9.70 -14.75 21.68
N LEU A 1118 -9.48 -14.40 22.94
CA LEU A 1118 -10.01 -15.02 24.15
C LEU A 1118 -11.52 -15.33 24.12
N ARG A 1119 -11.85 -16.62 24.11
CA ARG A 1119 -13.22 -17.16 24.06
C ARG A 1119 -13.61 -17.88 25.35
N SER A 1120 -14.87 -17.72 25.76
CA SER A 1120 -15.40 -18.34 27.00
C SER A 1120 -16.05 -19.70 26.76
N LEU A 1121 -15.74 -20.67 27.62
CA LEU A 1121 -16.31 -22.03 27.60
C LEU A 1121 -16.92 -22.37 28.97
N HIS A 1122 -18.24 -22.59 29.01
CA HIS A 1122 -19.00 -22.85 30.24
C HIS A 1122 -19.37 -24.34 30.41
N PHE A 1123 -19.41 -24.81 31.65
CA PHE A 1123 -19.75 -26.19 32.03
C PHE A 1123 -20.37 -26.29 33.44
N LYS A 1124 -20.89 -27.46 33.81
CA LYS A 1124 -21.44 -27.72 35.16
C LYS A 1124 -20.36 -27.48 36.21
N THR A 1125 -20.70 -26.84 37.32
CA THR A 1125 -19.70 -26.47 38.34
C THR A 1125 -19.03 -27.69 38.97
N VAL A 1126 -17.70 -27.72 38.99
CA VAL A 1126 -16.88 -28.81 39.56
C VAL A 1126 -15.91 -28.26 40.62
N LYS A 1127 -15.55 -29.09 41.60
CA LYS A 1127 -14.44 -28.80 42.53
C LYS A 1127 -13.14 -29.35 41.93
N ALA A 1128 -12.13 -28.50 41.73
CA ALA A 1128 -10.84 -28.85 41.13
C ALA A 1128 -9.67 -28.24 41.92
N ARG A 1129 -8.50 -28.91 41.87
CA ARG A 1129 -7.18 -28.34 42.21
C ARG A 1129 -6.30 -28.24 40.96
N TYR A 1130 -6.53 -29.11 39.98
CA TYR A 1130 -5.83 -29.10 38.70
C TYR A 1130 -6.82 -28.96 37.56
N LEU A 1131 -6.45 -28.15 36.57
CA LEU A 1131 -7.13 -28.03 35.29
C LEU A 1131 -6.14 -28.46 34.21
N ARG A 1132 -6.61 -29.14 33.17
CA ARG A 1132 -5.77 -29.52 32.04
C ARG A 1132 -6.44 -29.14 30.73
N LEU A 1133 -5.73 -28.36 29.93
CA LEU A 1133 -6.10 -27.98 28.57
C LEU A 1133 -5.47 -29.01 27.62
N VAL A 1134 -6.27 -29.99 27.18
CA VAL A 1134 -5.79 -31.07 26.29
C VAL A 1134 -6.13 -30.72 24.86
N VAL A 1135 -5.11 -30.56 24.02
CA VAL A 1135 -5.24 -30.26 22.59
C VAL A 1135 -5.98 -31.39 21.88
N LYS A 1136 -6.88 -31.03 20.97
CA LYS A 1136 -7.54 -31.96 20.03
C LYS A 1136 -7.11 -31.71 18.59
N THR A 1137 -7.06 -30.44 18.16
CA THR A 1137 -6.59 -30.03 16.83
C THR A 1137 -5.99 -28.62 16.90
N ASN A 1138 -4.95 -28.36 16.11
CA ASN A 1138 -4.60 -27.01 15.63
C ASN A 1138 -5.48 -26.62 14.41
N GLN A 1139 -5.22 -25.48 13.75
CA GLN A 1139 -5.97 -25.10 12.56
C GLN A 1139 -5.76 -26.09 11.41
N CYS A 1140 -4.51 -26.46 11.08
CA CYS A 1140 -4.20 -27.47 10.07
C CYS A 1140 -4.97 -28.79 10.26
N THR A 1141 -4.72 -29.51 11.35
CA THR A 1141 -5.30 -30.84 11.64
C THR A 1141 -6.83 -30.84 11.84
N GLY A 1142 -7.46 -29.67 12.04
CA GLY A 1142 -8.89 -29.56 12.32
C GLY A 1142 -9.73 -28.76 11.31
N PHE A 1143 -9.12 -28.12 10.32
CA PHE A 1143 -9.82 -27.37 9.27
C PHE A 1143 -9.57 -28.00 7.91
N LYS A 1144 -10.51 -28.86 7.49
CA LYS A 1144 -10.44 -29.61 6.22
C LYS A 1144 -10.04 -28.78 4.98
N PRO A 1145 -10.45 -27.51 4.79
CA PRO A 1145 -10.02 -26.72 3.64
C PRO A 1145 -8.51 -26.38 3.55
N PHE A 1146 -7.71 -26.71 4.58
CA PHE A 1146 -6.24 -26.65 4.52
C PHE A 1146 -5.61 -28.03 4.24
N GLN A 1147 -6.41 -29.09 4.03
CA GLN A 1147 -5.97 -30.48 4.02
C GLN A 1147 -6.20 -31.16 2.66
N GLY A 1148 -5.23 -32.00 2.30
CA GLY A 1148 -5.18 -32.76 1.06
C GLY A 1148 -4.71 -31.94 -0.13
N ASP A 1149 -4.26 -32.65 -1.15
CA ASP A 1149 -3.97 -32.08 -2.46
C ASP A 1149 -5.27 -31.60 -3.13
N THR A 1150 -5.29 -30.34 -3.57
CA THR A 1150 -6.46 -29.66 -4.14
C THR A 1150 -6.22 -29.03 -5.50
N ASP A 1151 -4.97 -28.96 -5.94
CA ASP A 1151 -4.61 -28.40 -7.25
C ASP A 1151 -4.19 -29.52 -8.23
N ASN A 1152 -3.46 -29.17 -9.28
CA ASN A 1152 -2.83 -30.07 -10.24
C ASN A 1152 -1.39 -29.55 -10.55
N ASP A 1153 -0.75 -28.87 -9.60
CA ASP A 1153 0.58 -28.30 -9.75
C ASP A 1153 1.65 -29.31 -9.26
N PRO A 1154 2.43 -29.93 -10.15
CA PRO A 1154 3.37 -31.00 -9.76
C PRO A 1154 4.57 -30.51 -8.92
N ILE A 1155 4.77 -29.19 -8.78
CA ILE A 1155 5.85 -28.62 -7.96
C ILE A 1155 5.36 -27.97 -6.66
N ASN A 1156 4.05 -27.92 -6.43
CA ASN A 1156 3.40 -27.46 -5.21
C ASN A 1156 2.72 -28.64 -4.50
N ASN A 1157 2.66 -28.64 -3.16
CA ASN A 1157 1.77 -29.53 -2.42
C ASN A 1157 1.00 -28.68 -1.41
N PRO A 1158 -0.30 -28.40 -1.64
CA PRO A 1158 -1.07 -27.54 -0.75
C PRO A 1158 -1.45 -28.18 0.60
N ASP A 1159 -1.25 -29.49 0.79
CA ASP A 1159 -1.68 -30.17 2.02
C ASP A 1159 -0.90 -29.69 3.26
N CYS A 1160 -1.58 -28.99 4.19
CA CYS A 1160 -0.96 -28.59 5.45
C CYS A 1160 -0.43 -29.79 6.26
N LEU A 1161 -1.00 -30.99 6.07
CA LEU A 1161 -0.60 -32.21 6.77
C LEU A 1161 0.78 -32.73 6.31
N ALA A 1162 1.28 -32.27 5.17
CA ALA A 1162 2.64 -32.54 4.71
C ALA A 1162 3.70 -31.61 5.35
N THR A 1163 3.27 -30.56 6.07
CA THR A 1163 4.16 -29.59 6.73
C THR A 1163 4.40 -29.91 8.21
N ASP A 1164 5.51 -29.44 8.77
CA ASP A 1164 5.81 -29.54 10.20
C ASP A 1164 4.79 -28.80 11.08
N LEU A 1165 4.07 -27.82 10.53
CA LEU A 1165 2.98 -27.10 11.19
C LEU A 1165 1.82 -28.03 11.62
N ALA A 1166 1.64 -29.20 10.99
CA ALA A 1166 0.69 -30.21 11.46
C ALA A 1166 1.02 -30.74 12.87
N HIS A 1167 2.29 -30.65 13.26
CA HIS A 1167 2.86 -31.14 14.52
C HIS A 1167 3.12 -30.04 15.57
N LYS A 1168 2.79 -28.79 15.25
CA LYS A 1168 2.99 -27.62 16.10
C LYS A 1168 1.66 -27.05 16.59
N VAL A 1169 1.61 -26.50 17.81
CA VAL A 1169 0.41 -25.78 18.30
C VAL A 1169 0.72 -24.68 19.31
N THR A 1170 0.17 -23.49 19.08
CA THR A 1170 0.26 -22.29 19.94
C THR A 1170 -1.03 -22.04 20.73
N ALA A 1171 -0.92 -21.50 21.93
CA ALA A 1171 -2.03 -20.95 22.71
C ALA A 1171 -1.54 -19.85 23.66
N SER A 1172 -2.34 -18.81 23.87
CA SER A 1172 -1.83 -17.54 24.44
C SER A 1172 -2.25 -17.30 25.88
N GLU A 1173 -3.49 -17.64 26.24
CA GLU A 1173 -3.98 -17.44 27.60
C GLU A 1173 -5.04 -18.48 28.00
N PHE A 1174 -5.03 -18.92 29.26
CA PHE A 1174 -5.91 -19.90 29.86
C PHE A 1174 -6.42 -19.45 31.26
N GLN A 1175 -7.62 -18.86 31.27
CA GLN A 1175 -8.25 -18.30 32.47
C GLN A 1175 -9.28 -19.26 33.06
N ALA A 1176 -9.44 -19.31 34.39
CA ALA A 1176 -10.43 -20.17 35.06
C ALA A 1176 -11.27 -19.43 36.11
N TYR A 1177 -12.61 -19.60 36.02
CA TYR A 1177 -13.58 -18.83 36.80
C TYR A 1177 -14.66 -19.71 37.47
N GLY A 1178 -15.19 -19.21 38.59
CA GLY A 1178 -16.21 -19.89 39.40
C GLY A 1178 -17.66 -19.57 39.01
N PRO A 1179 -18.63 -20.21 39.70
CA PRO A 1179 -20.07 -20.09 39.40
C PRO A 1179 -20.64 -18.67 39.58
N ASP A 1180 -19.96 -17.82 40.35
CA ASP A 1180 -20.33 -16.42 40.55
C ASP A 1180 -20.11 -15.53 39.31
N HIS A 1181 -19.65 -16.07 38.17
CA HIS A 1181 -19.24 -15.28 36.99
C HIS A 1181 -20.34 -14.42 36.32
N LYS A 1182 -21.58 -14.57 36.78
CA LYS A 1182 -22.73 -13.74 36.39
C LYS A 1182 -22.83 -12.44 37.21
N LYS A 1183 -22.04 -12.28 38.28
CA LYS A 1183 -22.03 -11.07 39.14
C LYS A 1183 -21.13 -9.95 38.62
N ALA A 1184 -20.19 -10.25 37.71
CA ALA A 1184 -19.45 -9.23 36.98
C ALA A 1184 -20.38 -8.36 36.11
N THR A 1185 -20.84 -7.27 36.71
CA THR A 1185 -21.77 -6.30 36.12
C THR A 1185 -21.04 -5.05 35.64
N VAL A 1186 -21.51 -4.50 34.52
CA VAL A 1186 -21.04 -3.24 33.92
C VAL A 1186 -22.03 -2.15 34.34
N GLN A 1187 -21.86 -1.61 35.55
CA GLN A 1187 -22.79 -0.62 36.10
C GLN A 1187 -22.38 0.78 35.66
N ARG A 1188 -23.32 1.47 35.02
CA ARG A 1188 -23.17 2.85 34.61
C ARG A 1188 -23.97 3.76 35.52
N VAL A 1189 -23.28 4.45 36.42
CA VAL A 1189 -23.90 5.53 37.22
C VAL A 1189 -23.82 6.81 36.40
N ARG A 1190 -24.99 7.35 36.01
CA ARG A 1190 -25.09 8.75 35.60
C ARG A 1190 -25.17 9.59 36.87
N LYS A 1191 -24.25 10.56 37.03
CA LYS A 1191 -24.61 11.74 37.83
C LYS A 1191 -25.54 12.59 36.97
N HIS A 1192 -26.60 13.14 37.58
CA HIS A 1192 -27.56 13.98 36.89
C HIS A 1192 -26.90 15.25 36.35
#